data_AF-A0A5J4VWM9-F1
#
_entry.id   AF-A0A5J4VWM9-F1
#
_cell.length_a   1.000
_cell.length_b   1.000
_cell.length_c   1.000
_cell.angle_alpha   90.00
_cell.angle_beta   90.00
_cell.angle_gamma   90.00
#
_symmetry.space_group_name_H-M   'P 1'
#
loop_
_entity.id
_entity.type
_entity.pdbx_description
1 polymer ?
#
loop_
_entity_poly.entity_id
_entity_poly.type
_entity_poly.pdbx_seq_one_letter_code
_entity_poly.pdbx_strand_id
1 'polypeptide(L)'
;MNNQYNIHVSEGQYDYDLSYHEYFINAIYPTVDIIAEENSSINVIGFPIYPIGKIHLSFSKFSIDFNDLFFQIDDDNSSLKFSNCNAFRNDSNTALNAYSLVVVNRGILILDNLNINRNNLKGNKPLIQSSSPKLIQFTSLNINNLSLISGNNIPLLLSATELTEESKIIISDVHVKQNTAGNQAGAENSEIVQNTLAPISETCAIQLEGLNPQQILITNSTINNRSPPNNYKQYEFKINLPSGSKSQDLINQFKDVDLGPNFTPLAVRVLPNNQFINLIMPLSDEYANIRVNDNGLESCTSYVANFRDDVQSVGCAVIIIREQDQQGLFRGVLRSVSITGSFTENDLRTDGVTVSFTGQNTLTQSNMISFIPNLPISYNPIDNALFRIRDGGFVTLTNLFIQRSNITGSENAPIVMIISEYGQYNSGLEKNAAGQIVIDNCILEGGNSPNSNVWYNLGLDETCNVGYGAAIVADGQTIVKISGSTFRTFEGPAVRALNGASISIDKNTILDNNGQRNRNTLSSMQTNVVCEGGIGTTTIDIALDNVTSFASTGNGWIFSSSDNTCDIRATFNGQSAQPRSLPQIDSANVIINISNQQTEVTINGKFLEPCMRRLILEIHETNKVDFEVIQEFGIESSSVTTNWINSENLKIQIPSSLLEDLNISSKWEISIYEYGKREQASWISTHPTEINESGFEDETEEETKEKQNKTILIISVVVPIVAIIAA
;
A
#
# COMPACT_ATOMS: atom_id res chain seq x y z
N MET A 1 -50.01 -31.52 -46.63
CA MET A 1 -49.63 -30.10 -46.74
C MET A 1 -48.11 -30.11 -46.85
N ASN A 2 -47.57 -29.55 -47.92
CA ASN A 2 -46.17 -29.76 -48.30
C ASN A 2 -45.24 -28.81 -47.54
N ASN A 3 -44.16 -29.36 -47.01
CA ASN A 3 -43.09 -28.63 -46.35
C ASN A 3 -42.14 -28.09 -47.43
N GLN A 4 -42.29 -26.81 -47.79
CA GLN A 4 -41.55 -26.19 -48.90
C GLN A 4 -40.52 -25.17 -48.40
N TYR A 5 -39.32 -25.24 -48.97
CA TYR A 5 -38.24 -24.30 -48.73
C TYR A 5 -38.06 -23.47 -50.00
N ASN A 6 -38.12 -22.14 -49.88
CA ASN A 6 -37.89 -21.26 -51.01
C ASN A 6 -36.44 -20.80 -50.98
N ILE A 7 -35.65 -21.33 -51.91
CA ILE A 7 -34.25 -20.93 -52.09
C ILE A 7 -34.23 -19.80 -53.13
N HIS A 8 -33.85 -18.61 -52.68
CA HIS A 8 -33.63 -17.45 -53.54
C HIS A 8 -32.15 -17.37 -53.90
N VAL A 9 -31.86 -17.39 -55.20
CA VAL A 9 -30.51 -17.17 -55.76
C VAL A 9 -30.56 -16.00 -56.76
N SER A 10 -29.40 -15.56 -57.22
CA SER A 10 -29.25 -14.46 -58.20
C SER A 10 -30.11 -14.65 -59.46
N GLU A 11 -30.33 -15.90 -59.89
CA GLU A 11 -31.05 -16.28 -61.11
C GLU A 11 -32.56 -16.57 -60.92
N GLY A 12 -33.09 -16.60 -59.68
CA GLY A 12 -34.51 -16.89 -59.45
C GLY A 12 -34.85 -17.52 -58.09
N GLN A 13 -36.09 -18.02 -57.97
CA GLN A 13 -36.58 -18.74 -56.78
C GLN A 13 -36.77 -20.22 -57.13
N TYR A 14 -36.27 -21.11 -56.27
CA TYR A 14 -36.40 -22.56 -56.38
C TYR A 14 -37.13 -23.12 -55.16
N ASP A 15 -38.15 -23.94 -55.40
CA ASP A 15 -38.87 -24.62 -54.33
C ASP A 15 -38.20 -25.98 -54.06
N TYR A 16 -37.70 -26.17 -52.84
CA TYR A 16 -37.13 -27.42 -52.36
C TYR A 16 -38.08 -28.05 -51.34
N ASP A 17 -38.71 -29.17 -51.70
CA ASP A 17 -39.67 -29.87 -50.84
C ASP A 17 -38.94 -30.92 -49.99
N LEU A 18 -39.06 -30.86 -48.66
CA LEU A 18 -38.42 -31.88 -47.81
C LEU A 18 -39.03 -33.27 -47.95
N SER A 19 -40.21 -33.41 -48.56
CA SER A 19 -40.77 -34.73 -48.89
C SER A 19 -39.87 -35.55 -49.81
N TYR A 20 -38.92 -34.94 -50.54
CA TYR A 20 -37.89 -35.67 -51.27
C TYR A 20 -37.02 -36.56 -50.36
N HIS A 21 -37.01 -36.32 -49.05
CA HIS A 21 -36.24 -37.11 -48.09
C HIS A 21 -36.93 -38.44 -47.72
N GLU A 22 -38.20 -38.63 -48.10
CA GLU A 22 -38.88 -39.92 -47.99
C GLU A 22 -38.16 -41.00 -48.85
N TYR A 23 -37.41 -40.60 -49.89
CA TYR A 23 -36.56 -41.54 -50.64
C TYR A 23 -35.46 -42.19 -49.81
N PHE A 24 -35.07 -41.57 -48.68
CA PHE A 24 -34.02 -42.10 -47.80
C PHE A 24 -34.54 -42.97 -46.66
N ILE A 25 -35.84 -43.32 -46.63
CA ILE A 25 -36.45 -44.13 -45.55
C ILE A 25 -35.70 -45.45 -45.27
N ASN A 26 -35.01 -46.01 -46.27
CA ASN A 26 -34.25 -47.26 -46.13
C ASN A 26 -32.74 -47.07 -45.89
N ALA A 27 -32.22 -45.84 -45.92
CA ALA A 27 -30.81 -45.56 -45.67
C ALA A 27 -30.55 -45.38 -44.17
N ILE A 28 -29.48 -46.00 -43.66
CA ILE A 28 -29.06 -45.85 -42.26
C ILE A 28 -28.25 -44.54 -42.17
N TYR A 29 -28.90 -43.45 -41.72
CA TYR A 29 -28.35 -42.08 -41.62
C TYR A 29 -27.84 -41.49 -42.95
N PRO A 30 -28.72 -41.21 -43.92
CA PRO A 30 -28.35 -40.44 -45.12
C PRO A 30 -27.66 -39.11 -44.74
N THR A 31 -26.74 -38.67 -45.59
CA THR A 31 -26.13 -37.33 -45.51
C THR A 31 -26.73 -36.44 -46.58
N VAL A 32 -27.21 -35.27 -46.18
CA VAL A 32 -27.76 -34.25 -47.07
C VAL A 32 -26.99 -32.95 -46.85
N ASP A 33 -26.21 -32.57 -47.85
CA ASP A 33 -25.48 -31.31 -47.90
C ASP A 33 -26.21 -30.33 -48.81
N ILE A 34 -26.65 -29.21 -48.24
CA ILE A 34 -27.25 -28.09 -48.96
C ILE A 34 -26.20 -26.99 -49.00
N ILE A 35 -25.65 -26.74 -50.20
CA ILE A 35 -24.51 -25.83 -50.39
C ILE A 35 -24.89 -24.77 -51.43
N ALA A 36 -24.66 -23.50 -51.12
CA ALA A 36 -24.77 -22.41 -52.07
C ALA A 36 -23.42 -22.18 -52.77
N GLU A 37 -23.42 -22.08 -54.10
CA GLU A 37 -22.23 -21.68 -54.87
C GLU A 37 -22.05 -20.15 -54.92
N GLU A 38 -23.16 -19.41 -54.79
CA GLU A 38 -23.23 -17.95 -54.77
C GLU A 38 -24.01 -17.43 -53.54
N ASN A 39 -24.02 -16.11 -53.35
CA ASN A 39 -24.83 -15.46 -52.30
C ASN A 39 -26.32 -15.81 -52.47
N SER A 40 -26.81 -16.66 -51.58
CA SER A 40 -28.15 -17.23 -51.66
C SER A 40 -28.86 -17.05 -50.32
N SER A 41 -30.17 -16.83 -50.38
CA SER A 41 -31.00 -16.74 -49.18
C SER A 41 -32.09 -17.81 -49.16
N ILE A 42 -32.25 -18.48 -48.03
CA ILE A 42 -33.30 -19.48 -47.82
C ILE A 42 -34.39 -18.84 -46.96
N ASN A 43 -35.62 -18.85 -47.47
CA ASN A 43 -36.82 -18.54 -46.70
C ASN A 43 -37.55 -19.84 -46.38
N VAL A 44 -37.67 -20.16 -45.08
CA VAL A 44 -38.33 -21.40 -44.64
C VAL A 44 -39.80 -21.14 -44.34
N ILE A 45 -40.69 -21.89 -45.01
CA ILE A 45 -42.14 -21.77 -44.85
C ILE A 45 -42.70 -23.12 -44.39
N GLY A 46 -43.33 -23.20 -43.21
CA GLY A 46 -43.88 -24.47 -42.73
C GLY A 46 -44.21 -24.51 -41.24
N PHE A 47 -44.48 -25.71 -40.71
CA PHE A 47 -44.76 -25.96 -39.29
C PHE A 47 -43.59 -25.51 -38.40
N PRO A 48 -43.85 -25.06 -37.16
CA PRO A 48 -42.81 -24.50 -36.28
C PRO A 48 -41.73 -25.50 -35.84
N ILE A 49 -42.00 -26.81 -35.92
CA ILE A 49 -41.09 -27.87 -35.42
C ILE A 49 -40.66 -28.77 -36.57
N TYR A 50 -39.34 -28.91 -36.77
CA TYR A 50 -38.76 -29.94 -37.63
C TYR A 50 -37.92 -30.92 -36.83
N PRO A 51 -38.43 -32.16 -36.58
CA PRO A 51 -37.61 -33.22 -36.02
C PRO A 51 -36.62 -33.68 -37.08
N ILE A 52 -35.34 -33.55 -36.76
CA ILE A 52 -34.24 -34.17 -37.49
C ILE A 52 -34.29 -35.66 -37.11
N GLY A 53 -34.88 -36.46 -37.99
CA GLY A 53 -34.89 -37.92 -37.90
C GLY A 53 -33.47 -38.50 -38.01
N LYS A 54 -33.33 -39.79 -38.34
CA LYS A 54 -32.03 -40.44 -38.54
C LYS A 54 -31.30 -39.91 -39.79
N ILE A 55 -30.71 -38.71 -39.72
CA ILE A 55 -30.11 -38.00 -40.84
C ILE A 55 -28.95 -37.12 -40.39
N HIS A 56 -27.97 -36.93 -41.28
CA HIS A 56 -26.94 -35.90 -41.19
C HIS A 56 -27.29 -34.76 -42.15
N LEU A 57 -27.66 -33.59 -41.63
CA LEU A 57 -28.06 -32.43 -42.41
C LEU A 57 -27.02 -31.30 -42.25
N SER A 58 -26.58 -30.73 -43.37
CA SER A 58 -25.61 -29.63 -43.38
C SER A 58 -26.05 -28.50 -44.32
N PHE A 59 -25.93 -27.26 -43.85
CA PHE A 59 -26.12 -26.03 -44.63
C PHE A 59 -24.80 -25.28 -44.75
N SER A 60 -24.45 -24.82 -45.96
CA SER A 60 -23.27 -23.98 -46.14
C SER A 60 -23.45 -22.82 -47.12
N LYS A 61 -22.88 -21.65 -46.75
CA LYS A 61 -22.84 -20.40 -47.55
C LYS A 61 -24.21 -19.75 -47.78
N PHE A 62 -25.12 -19.84 -46.81
CA PHE A 62 -26.46 -19.26 -46.90
C PHE A 62 -26.72 -18.11 -45.93
N SER A 63 -27.54 -17.18 -46.37
CA SER A 63 -28.27 -16.21 -45.54
C SER A 63 -29.66 -16.77 -45.24
N ILE A 64 -29.90 -17.27 -44.03
CA ILE A 64 -31.10 -18.03 -43.68
C ILE A 64 -32.06 -17.17 -42.85
N ASP A 65 -33.30 -17.05 -43.33
CA ASP A 65 -34.43 -16.54 -42.57
C ASP A 65 -35.19 -17.70 -41.93
N PHE A 66 -35.06 -17.84 -40.61
CA PHE A 66 -35.69 -18.94 -39.88
C PHE A 66 -37.19 -18.74 -39.61
N ASN A 67 -37.78 -17.57 -39.88
CA ASN A 67 -39.17 -17.24 -39.53
C ASN A 67 -39.58 -17.82 -38.15
N ASP A 68 -40.61 -18.66 -37.98
CA ASP A 68 -40.96 -19.30 -36.69
C ASP A 68 -40.43 -20.75 -36.52
N LEU A 69 -39.45 -21.15 -37.34
CA LEU A 69 -38.85 -22.48 -37.36
C LEU A 69 -37.87 -22.71 -36.20
N PHE A 70 -37.84 -23.94 -35.70
CA PHE A 70 -36.72 -24.50 -34.96
C PHE A 70 -36.46 -25.97 -35.28
N PHE A 71 -35.24 -26.42 -35.05
CA PHE A 71 -34.81 -27.80 -35.27
C PHE A 71 -34.81 -28.60 -33.97
N GLN A 72 -35.18 -29.87 -34.03
CA GLN A 72 -35.10 -30.79 -32.90
C GLN A 72 -34.28 -32.03 -33.27
N ILE A 73 -33.26 -32.39 -32.48
CA ILE A 73 -32.40 -33.56 -32.69
C ILE A 73 -32.66 -34.56 -31.56
N ASP A 74 -33.28 -35.69 -31.89
CA ASP A 74 -33.74 -36.71 -30.91
C ASP A 74 -33.03 -38.06 -31.01
N ASP A 75 -32.07 -38.23 -31.93
CA ASP A 75 -31.32 -39.47 -32.13
C ASP A 75 -29.81 -39.26 -31.95
N ASP A 76 -29.15 -40.18 -31.24
CA ASP A 76 -27.75 -40.08 -30.82
C ASP A 76 -26.73 -40.05 -31.99
N ASN A 77 -27.14 -40.45 -33.20
CA ASN A 77 -26.30 -40.39 -34.39
C ASN A 77 -26.75 -39.35 -35.42
N SER A 78 -27.86 -38.65 -35.19
CA SER A 78 -28.27 -37.56 -36.08
C SER A 78 -27.39 -36.34 -35.88
N SER A 79 -27.23 -35.54 -36.94
CA SER A 79 -26.44 -34.32 -36.86
C SER A 79 -27.02 -33.16 -37.65
N LEU A 80 -26.88 -31.95 -37.12
CA LEU A 80 -27.16 -30.69 -37.80
C LEU A 80 -25.88 -29.84 -37.87
N LYS A 81 -25.53 -29.38 -39.07
CA LYS A 81 -24.38 -28.51 -39.29
C LYS A 81 -24.77 -27.22 -40.03
N PHE A 82 -24.28 -26.09 -39.55
CA PHE A 82 -24.26 -24.82 -40.29
C PHE A 82 -22.80 -24.39 -40.46
N SER A 83 -22.38 -24.05 -41.69
CA SER A 83 -21.01 -23.60 -41.98
C SER A 83 -20.96 -22.40 -42.93
N ASN A 84 -20.36 -21.29 -42.52
CA ASN A 84 -20.28 -20.04 -43.29
C ASN A 84 -21.67 -19.45 -43.60
N CYS A 85 -22.55 -19.39 -42.60
CA CYS A 85 -23.93 -18.92 -42.78
C CYS A 85 -24.18 -17.59 -42.05
N ASN A 86 -25.21 -16.87 -42.49
CA ASN A 86 -25.79 -15.75 -41.74
C ASN A 86 -27.22 -16.14 -41.34
N ALA A 87 -27.53 -16.10 -40.06
CA ALA A 87 -28.87 -16.39 -39.55
C ALA A 87 -29.56 -15.11 -39.10
N PHE A 88 -30.77 -14.90 -39.60
CA PHE A 88 -31.65 -13.80 -39.18
C PHE A 88 -33.11 -14.28 -39.21
N ARG A 89 -34.01 -13.36 -38.83
CA ARG A 89 -35.43 -13.46 -39.14
C ARG A 89 -35.78 -12.12 -39.78
N ASN A 90 -36.24 -12.04 -41.03
CA ASN A 90 -36.73 -10.78 -41.60
C ASN A 90 -38.25 -10.77 -41.51
N ASP A 91 -38.84 -9.58 -41.38
CA ASP A 91 -40.29 -9.33 -41.38
C ASP A 91 -41.15 -9.90 -40.22
N SER A 92 -40.56 -10.61 -39.25
CA SER A 92 -41.28 -11.03 -38.04
C SER A 92 -41.09 -10.05 -36.86
N ASN A 93 -42.18 -9.71 -36.16
CA ASN A 93 -42.16 -9.03 -34.85
C ASN A 93 -41.70 -9.97 -33.71
N THR A 94 -41.25 -11.18 -34.03
CA THR A 94 -40.83 -12.20 -33.07
C THR A 94 -39.30 -12.25 -32.95
N ALA A 95 -38.81 -12.28 -31.71
CA ALA A 95 -37.38 -12.44 -31.42
C ALA A 95 -36.86 -13.78 -31.94
N LEU A 96 -35.58 -13.85 -32.33
CA LEU A 96 -34.96 -15.09 -32.84
C LEU A 96 -35.05 -16.23 -31.80
N ASN A 97 -34.92 -15.87 -30.54
CA ASN A 97 -35.03 -16.73 -29.37
C ASN A 97 -36.41 -16.64 -28.69
N ALA A 98 -37.48 -16.32 -29.45
CA ALA A 98 -38.86 -16.53 -28.98
C ALA A 98 -39.09 -18.02 -28.65
N TYR A 99 -38.47 -18.89 -29.46
CA TYR A 99 -38.26 -20.31 -29.23
C TYR A 99 -36.77 -20.63 -29.38
N SER A 100 -36.29 -21.76 -28.85
CA SER A 100 -34.91 -22.19 -29.09
C SER A 100 -34.73 -22.50 -30.58
N LEU A 101 -33.71 -21.93 -31.23
CA LEU A 101 -33.41 -22.17 -32.66
C LEU A 101 -33.11 -23.65 -32.92
N VAL A 102 -32.40 -24.30 -31.99
CA VAL A 102 -32.14 -25.73 -32.01
C VAL A 102 -32.38 -26.33 -30.62
N VAL A 103 -33.06 -27.47 -30.58
CA VAL A 103 -33.23 -28.32 -29.41
C VAL A 103 -32.49 -29.64 -29.66
N VAL A 104 -31.46 -29.94 -28.87
CA VAL A 104 -30.63 -31.15 -29.01
C VAL A 104 -30.89 -32.06 -27.81
N ASN A 105 -31.86 -32.95 -27.93
CA ASN A 105 -32.15 -33.94 -26.88
C ASN A 105 -31.21 -35.15 -26.95
N ARG A 106 -30.62 -35.40 -28.12
CA ARG A 106 -29.62 -36.43 -28.44
C ARG A 106 -28.86 -36.00 -29.69
N GLY A 107 -27.66 -36.55 -29.92
CA GLY A 107 -26.94 -36.37 -31.19
C GLY A 107 -26.03 -35.14 -31.28
N ILE A 108 -25.83 -34.62 -32.50
CA ILE A 108 -24.71 -33.74 -32.84
C ILE A 108 -25.18 -32.39 -33.43
N LEU A 109 -24.70 -31.27 -32.90
CA LEU A 109 -24.88 -29.93 -33.47
C LEU A 109 -23.51 -29.27 -33.74
N ILE A 110 -23.33 -28.72 -34.94
CA ILE A 110 -22.10 -28.01 -35.33
C ILE A 110 -22.48 -26.64 -35.93
N LEU A 111 -22.04 -25.55 -35.32
CA LEU A 111 -22.15 -24.18 -35.82
C LEU A 111 -20.74 -23.66 -36.12
N ASP A 112 -20.45 -23.40 -37.38
CA ASP A 112 -19.11 -23.04 -37.87
C ASP A 112 -19.19 -21.77 -38.73
N ASN A 113 -18.41 -20.74 -38.42
CA ASN A 113 -18.44 -19.43 -39.08
C ASN A 113 -19.87 -18.90 -39.31
N LEU A 114 -20.66 -18.83 -38.23
CA LEU A 114 -22.07 -18.42 -38.27
C LEU A 114 -22.21 -17.01 -37.71
N ASN A 115 -22.88 -16.12 -38.44
CA ASN A 115 -23.21 -14.78 -37.95
C ASN A 115 -24.70 -14.69 -37.62
N ILE A 116 -25.01 -14.16 -36.44
CA ILE A 116 -26.36 -13.95 -35.94
C ILE A 116 -26.48 -12.47 -35.57
N ASN A 117 -27.37 -11.73 -36.24
CA ASN A 117 -27.56 -10.30 -35.96
C ASN A 117 -29.05 -9.94 -36.00
N ARG A 118 -29.55 -9.19 -35.00
CA ARG A 118 -30.95 -8.75 -34.90
C ARG A 118 -31.10 -7.31 -34.37
N ASN A 119 -32.35 -6.87 -34.14
CA ASN A 119 -32.72 -5.51 -33.72
C ASN A 119 -33.06 -5.41 -32.21
N ASN A 120 -32.46 -6.21 -31.32
CA ASN A 120 -32.74 -6.20 -29.88
C ASN A 120 -34.20 -6.56 -29.49
N LEU A 121 -34.87 -7.38 -30.32
CA LEU A 121 -36.17 -7.94 -29.95
C LEU A 121 -36.00 -8.95 -28.79
N LYS A 122 -36.88 -8.87 -27.79
CA LYS A 122 -36.79 -9.66 -26.56
C LYS A 122 -37.46 -11.03 -26.71
N GLY A 123 -36.69 -12.12 -26.60
CA GLY A 123 -37.18 -13.50 -26.60
C GLY A 123 -37.32 -14.11 -25.21
N ASN A 124 -37.68 -15.40 -25.16
CA ASN A 124 -38.04 -16.12 -23.93
C ASN A 124 -37.32 -17.46 -23.74
N LYS A 125 -36.50 -17.87 -24.70
CA LYS A 125 -35.80 -19.16 -24.73
C LYS A 125 -34.29 -18.96 -24.97
N PRO A 126 -33.41 -19.92 -24.61
CA PRO A 126 -32.05 -19.90 -25.12
C PRO A 126 -32.03 -20.05 -26.62
N LEU A 127 -30.98 -19.56 -27.28
CA LEU A 127 -30.80 -19.81 -28.70
C LEU A 127 -30.68 -21.31 -28.98
N ILE A 128 -29.96 -22.05 -28.15
CA ILE A 128 -29.80 -23.50 -28.24
C ILE A 128 -30.20 -24.13 -26.91
N GLN A 129 -31.06 -25.14 -26.94
CA GLN A 129 -31.41 -25.95 -25.76
C GLN A 129 -30.94 -27.38 -25.98
N SER A 130 -30.44 -28.04 -24.93
CA SER A 130 -29.94 -29.39 -25.03
C SER A 130 -30.09 -30.18 -23.74
N SER A 131 -30.46 -31.45 -23.87
CA SER A 131 -30.41 -32.48 -22.83
C SER A 131 -29.60 -33.65 -23.39
N SER A 132 -28.62 -34.20 -22.66
CA SER A 132 -27.83 -35.38 -23.09
C SER A 132 -27.30 -35.38 -24.55
N PRO A 133 -26.69 -34.29 -25.06
CA PRO A 133 -26.13 -34.27 -26.41
C PRO A 133 -24.89 -35.16 -26.54
N LYS A 134 -24.64 -35.70 -27.73
CA LYS A 134 -23.37 -36.37 -28.05
C LYS A 134 -22.27 -35.36 -28.36
N LEU A 135 -22.57 -34.36 -29.20
CA LEU A 135 -21.64 -33.28 -29.53
C LEU A 135 -22.37 -31.96 -29.76
N ILE A 136 -21.90 -30.87 -29.17
CA ILE A 136 -22.23 -29.50 -29.59
C ILE A 136 -20.91 -28.80 -29.91
N GLN A 137 -20.78 -28.17 -31.07
CA GLN A 137 -19.56 -27.48 -31.46
C GLN A 137 -19.88 -26.12 -32.03
N PHE A 138 -19.31 -25.07 -31.44
CA PHE A 138 -19.30 -23.71 -31.96
C PHE A 138 -17.87 -23.32 -32.36
N THR A 139 -17.70 -22.81 -33.57
CA THR A 139 -16.41 -22.32 -34.09
C THR A 139 -16.66 -21.04 -34.89
N SER A 140 -15.99 -19.94 -34.55
CA SER A 140 -16.14 -18.64 -35.24
C SER A 140 -17.59 -18.13 -35.29
N LEU A 141 -18.27 -18.08 -34.15
CA LEU A 141 -19.68 -17.67 -34.05
C LEU A 141 -19.78 -16.19 -33.61
N ASN A 142 -20.42 -15.35 -34.41
CA ASN A 142 -20.65 -13.93 -34.06
C ASN A 142 -22.11 -13.70 -33.72
N ILE A 143 -22.42 -13.23 -32.51
CA ILE A 143 -23.79 -12.97 -32.05
C ILE A 143 -23.94 -11.53 -31.59
N ASN A 144 -24.78 -10.79 -32.30
CA ASN A 144 -25.08 -9.39 -32.03
C ASN A 144 -26.58 -9.17 -31.79
N ASN A 145 -26.91 -8.32 -30.82
CA ASN A 145 -28.27 -7.79 -30.60
C ASN A 145 -29.39 -8.84 -30.34
N LEU A 146 -29.05 -9.93 -29.65
CA LEU A 146 -29.97 -10.92 -29.12
C LEU A 146 -30.39 -10.53 -27.69
N SER A 147 -31.68 -10.55 -27.38
CA SER A 147 -32.21 -10.13 -26.08
C SER A 147 -33.18 -11.15 -25.49
N LEU A 148 -33.25 -11.25 -24.17
CA LEU A 148 -34.30 -11.93 -23.41
C LEU A 148 -35.23 -10.91 -22.74
N ILE A 149 -36.44 -11.33 -22.33
CA ILE A 149 -37.32 -10.53 -21.48
C ILE A 149 -36.71 -10.41 -20.07
N SER A 150 -36.82 -9.23 -19.46
CA SER A 150 -36.30 -8.93 -18.12
C SER A 150 -36.91 -9.86 -17.05
N GLY A 151 -36.09 -10.28 -16.09
CA GLY A 151 -36.47 -11.21 -15.01
C GLY A 151 -36.51 -12.69 -15.42
N ASN A 152 -36.06 -13.02 -16.63
CA ASN A 152 -36.01 -14.41 -17.09
C ASN A 152 -34.77 -15.13 -16.55
N ASN A 153 -34.95 -16.38 -16.10
CA ASN A 153 -33.91 -17.19 -15.44
C ASN A 153 -33.23 -18.23 -16.35
N ILE A 154 -33.45 -18.14 -17.66
CA ILE A 154 -33.02 -19.12 -18.67
C ILE A 154 -31.96 -18.58 -19.62
N PRO A 155 -31.09 -19.45 -20.13
CA PRO A 155 -29.85 -19.01 -20.70
C PRO A 155 -29.99 -18.26 -22.01
N LEU A 156 -29.06 -17.36 -22.37
CA LEU A 156 -29.16 -16.64 -23.66
C LEU A 156 -28.71 -17.51 -24.85
N LEU A 157 -27.52 -18.11 -24.75
CA LEU A 157 -26.88 -18.80 -25.88
C LEU A 157 -27.17 -20.31 -25.88
N LEU A 158 -26.77 -21.02 -24.84
CA LEU A 158 -26.88 -22.47 -24.76
C LEU A 158 -27.42 -22.89 -23.40
N SER A 159 -28.37 -23.82 -23.34
CA SER A 159 -28.72 -24.58 -22.13
C SER A 159 -28.32 -26.02 -22.38
N ALA A 160 -27.45 -26.60 -21.57
CA ALA A 160 -27.06 -28.01 -21.70
C ALA A 160 -27.26 -28.68 -20.33
N THR A 161 -28.05 -29.76 -20.29
CA THR A 161 -28.38 -30.53 -19.08
C THR A 161 -28.18 -32.03 -19.29
N GLU A 162 -28.14 -32.80 -18.20
CA GLU A 162 -28.12 -34.29 -18.22
C GLU A 162 -26.98 -34.90 -19.03
N LEU A 163 -25.81 -34.31 -18.95
CA LEU A 163 -24.68 -34.74 -19.76
C LEU A 163 -23.95 -35.94 -19.14
N THR A 164 -23.40 -36.74 -20.03
CA THR A 164 -22.79 -38.04 -19.74
C THR A 164 -21.29 -37.99 -20.04
N GLU A 165 -20.54 -39.02 -19.63
CA GLU A 165 -19.10 -39.12 -19.94
C GLU A 165 -18.80 -39.10 -21.46
N GLU A 166 -19.76 -39.47 -22.31
CA GLU A 166 -19.62 -39.47 -23.77
C GLU A 166 -19.97 -38.12 -24.43
N SER A 167 -20.55 -37.18 -23.68
CA SER A 167 -20.98 -35.89 -24.19
C SER A 167 -19.80 -34.91 -24.38
N LYS A 168 -19.79 -34.15 -25.47
CA LYS A 168 -18.73 -33.16 -25.75
C LYS A 168 -19.31 -31.81 -26.22
N ILE A 169 -18.91 -30.68 -25.62
CA ILE A 169 -19.31 -29.33 -26.08
C ILE A 169 -18.07 -28.48 -26.33
N ILE A 170 -17.76 -28.11 -27.58
CA ILE A 170 -16.60 -27.30 -27.97
C ILE A 170 -17.05 -25.87 -28.29
N ILE A 171 -16.43 -24.82 -27.72
CA ILE A 171 -16.80 -23.41 -27.97
C ILE A 171 -15.54 -22.57 -28.25
N SER A 172 -15.25 -22.32 -29.53
CA SER A 172 -14.04 -21.61 -29.97
C SER A 172 -14.38 -20.38 -30.80
N ASP A 173 -13.68 -19.26 -30.56
CA ASP A 173 -13.78 -18.02 -31.33
C ASP A 173 -15.23 -17.48 -31.40
N VAL A 174 -15.95 -17.45 -30.27
CA VAL A 174 -17.31 -16.91 -30.17
C VAL A 174 -17.29 -15.47 -29.64
N HIS A 175 -17.88 -14.56 -30.41
CA HIS A 175 -17.96 -13.13 -30.10
C HIS A 175 -19.41 -12.74 -29.81
N VAL A 176 -19.70 -12.33 -28.58
CA VAL A 176 -21.06 -11.97 -28.13
C VAL A 176 -21.08 -10.48 -27.77
N LYS A 177 -21.63 -9.62 -28.65
CA LYS A 177 -21.62 -8.15 -28.48
C LYS A 177 -23.03 -7.54 -28.44
N GLN A 178 -23.24 -6.54 -27.58
CA GLN A 178 -24.50 -5.76 -27.50
C GLN A 178 -25.77 -6.61 -27.25
N ASN A 179 -25.65 -7.68 -26.46
CA ASN A 179 -26.76 -8.58 -26.15
C ASN A 179 -27.36 -8.26 -24.76
N THR A 180 -28.65 -8.57 -24.55
CA THR A 180 -29.32 -8.41 -23.24
C THR A 180 -29.79 -9.79 -22.75
N ALA A 181 -29.01 -10.45 -21.90
CA ALA A 181 -29.30 -11.79 -21.43
C ALA A 181 -30.32 -11.84 -20.28
N GLY A 182 -31.09 -12.93 -20.22
CA GLY A 182 -31.69 -13.51 -19.01
C GLY A 182 -30.81 -14.68 -18.53
N ASN A 183 -31.10 -15.24 -17.35
CA ASN A 183 -30.09 -15.98 -16.58
C ASN A 183 -29.62 -17.29 -17.21
N GLN A 184 -28.32 -17.57 -17.13
CA GLN A 184 -27.64 -18.87 -17.39
C GLN A 184 -26.99 -18.93 -18.80
N ALA A 185 -26.00 -19.81 -19.01
CA ALA A 185 -25.72 -20.47 -20.30
C ALA A 185 -24.93 -21.76 -20.04
N GLY A 186 -25.57 -22.92 -20.20
CA GLY A 186 -24.95 -24.25 -20.05
C GLY A 186 -24.02 -24.59 -21.18
N ALA A 187 -22.87 -25.19 -20.87
CA ALA A 187 -21.98 -25.91 -21.79
C ALA A 187 -21.18 -26.94 -20.98
N GLU A 188 -20.59 -27.95 -21.62
CA GLU A 188 -19.87 -29.05 -20.95
C GLU A 188 -18.74 -29.67 -21.78
N ASN A 189 -17.57 -29.98 -21.20
CA ASN A 189 -16.35 -30.38 -21.94
C ASN A 189 -15.85 -29.34 -22.95
N SER A 190 -15.87 -28.07 -22.51
CA SER A 190 -15.59 -26.91 -23.34
C SER A 190 -14.19 -26.40 -23.16
N GLU A 191 -13.37 -26.56 -24.20
CA GLU A 191 -12.31 -25.61 -24.50
C GLU A 191 -13.01 -24.31 -24.89
N ILE A 192 -13.13 -23.39 -23.94
CA ILE A 192 -13.57 -22.00 -24.20
C ILE A 192 -12.29 -21.26 -24.57
N VAL A 193 -12.08 -21.03 -25.87
CA VAL A 193 -10.86 -20.43 -26.46
C VAL A 193 -11.22 -19.17 -27.25
N GLN A 194 -10.54 -18.04 -26.97
CA GLN A 194 -10.66 -16.77 -27.71
C GLN A 194 -12.04 -16.11 -27.70
N ASN A 195 -12.78 -16.21 -26.60
CA ASN A 195 -14.12 -15.61 -26.48
C ASN A 195 -14.06 -14.21 -25.85
N THR A 196 -14.87 -13.28 -26.36
CA THR A 196 -15.12 -11.95 -25.74
C THR A 196 -16.58 -11.86 -25.31
N LEU A 197 -16.81 -11.87 -23.99
CA LEU A 197 -18.14 -11.70 -23.39
C LEU A 197 -18.31 -10.24 -22.94
N ALA A 198 -19.31 -9.54 -23.49
CA ALA A 198 -19.63 -8.17 -23.12
C ALA A 198 -20.55 -8.09 -21.87
N PRO A 199 -20.51 -6.99 -21.10
CA PRO A 199 -21.37 -6.82 -19.91
C PRO A 199 -22.87 -6.93 -20.24
N ILE A 200 -23.59 -7.76 -19.49
CA ILE A 200 -25.05 -7.96 -19.62
C ILE A 200 -25.78 -7.49 -18.35
N SER A 201 -27.06 -7.11 -18.44
CA SER A 201 -27.71 -6.31 -17.39
C SER A 201 -28.18 -7.06 -16.13
N GLU A 202 -28.40 -8.39 -16.16
CA GLU A 202 -29.21 -9.03 -15.09
C GLU A 202 -28.63 -10.26 -14.36
N THR A 203 -27.72 -11.12 -14.89
CA THR A 203 -27.06 -12.17 -14.04
C THR A 203 -25.69 -12.70 -14.50
N CYS A 204 -25.60 -13.65 -15.46
CA CYS A 204 -24.36 -14.34 -15.88
C CYS A 204 -24.37 -14.71 -17.37
N ALA A 205 -23.22 -14.68 -18.04
CA ALA A 205 -23.07 -15.06 -19.44
C ALA A 205 -22.99 -16.60 -19.62
N ILE A 206 -22.43 -17.33 -18.66
CA ILE A 206 -22.24 -18.81 -18.71
C ILE A 206 -22.50 -19.45 -17.32
N GLN A 207 -23.10 -20.65 -17.26
CA GLN A 207 -23.28 -21.49 -16.06
C GLN A 207 -23.11 -22.99 -16.40
N LEU A 208 -22.16 -23.73 -15.82
CA LEU A 208 -21.97 -25.18 -16.03
C LEU A 208 -22.61 -26.01 -14.89
N GLU A 209 -23.14 -27.23 -15.13
CA GLU A 209 -23.69 -28.10 -14.06
C GLU A 209 -23.45 -29.59 -14.30
N GLY A 210 -22.98 -30.30 -13.28
CA GLY A 210 -22.84 -31.77 -13.33
C GLY A 210 -21.44 -32.28 -13.65
N LEU A 211 -20.53 -31.38 -14.04
CA LEU A 211 -19.14 -31.70 -14.33
C LEU A 211 -18.25 -31.72 -13.11
N ASN A 212 -17.38 -32.72 -13.04
CA ASN A 212 -16.24 -32.68 -12.14
C ASN A 212 -15.25 -31.59 -12.59
N PRO A 213 -14.51 -30.97 -11.66
CA PRO A 213 -13.55 -29.92 -12.00
C PRO A 213 -12.60 -30.28 -13.14
N GLN A 214 -12.09 -31.51 -13.18
CA GLN A 214 -11.11 -31.97 -14.18
C GLN A 214 -11.67 -32.07 -15.62
N GLN A 215 -12.99 -31.91 -15.79
CA GLN A 215 -13.67 -31.97 -17.08
C GLN A 215 -13.91 -30.57 -17.68
N ILE A 216 -13.47 -29.51 -16.99
CA ILE A 216 -13.59 -28.12 -17.43
C ILE A 216 -12.20 -27.64 -17.83
N LEU A 217 -12.05 -26.92 -18.95
CA LEU A 217 -10.77 -26.31 -19.36
C LEU A 217 -11.04 -24.98 -20.07
N ILE A 218 -10.69 -23.85 -19.45
CA ILE A 218 -10.92 -22.51 -20.03
C ILE A 218 -9.56 -21.92 -20.37
N THR A 219 -9.33 -21.58 -21.64
CA THR A 219 -8.03 -21.05 -22.06
C THR A 219 -8.13 -19.83 -22.98
N ASN A 220 -7.14 -18.94 -22.97
CA ASN A 220 -7.03 -17.81 -23.91
C ASN A 220 -8.34 -17.01 -24.10
N SER A 221 -9.07 -16.74 -23.02
CA SER A 221 -10.41 -16.12 -23.07
C SER A 221 -10.45 -14.86 -22.22
N THR A 222 -11.25 -13.87 -22.65
CA THR A 222 -11.47 -12.63 -21.89
C THR A 222 -12.89 -12.61 -21.33
N ILE A 223 -13.01 -12.71 -20.02
CA ILE A 223 -14.27 -12.69 -19.27
C ILE A 223 -14.34 -11.33 -18.56
N ASN A 224 -14.81 -10.30 -19.27
CA ASN A 224 -14.93 -8.96 -18.69
C ASN A 224 -16.13 -8.86 -17.76
N ASN A 225 -15.88 -8.43 -16.53
CA ASN A 225 -16.94 -8.12 -15.56
C ASN A 225 -17.50 -6.69 -15.78
N ARG A 226 -18.64 -6.40 -15.16
CA ARG A 226 -19.31 -5.10 -15.21
C ARG A 226 -18.46 -3.99 -14.59
N SER A 227 -18.51 -2.82 -15.22
CA SER A 227 -18.09 -1.55 -14.61
C SER A 227 -19.27 -0.57 -14.67
N PRO A 228 -19.74 -0.04 -13.52
CA PRO A 228 -19.31 -0.34 -12.15
C PRO A 228 -19.78 -1.73 -11.66
N PRO A 229 -19.15 -2.30 -10.61
CA PRO A 229 -19.63 -3.52 -9.97
C PRO A 229 -21.08 -3.37 -9.51
N ASN A 230 -21.92 -4.35 -9.85
CA ASN A 230 -23.32 -4.39 -9.43
C ASN A 230 -23.44 -5.08 -8.06
N ASN A 231 -24.14 -4.46 -7.11
CA ASN A 231 -24.26 -4.91 -5.71
C ASN A 231 -25.20 -6.14 -5.49
N TYR A 232 -25.75 -6.73 -6.55
CA TYR A 232 -26.79 -7.77 -6.49
C TYR A 232 -26.27 -9.21 -6.71
N LYS A 233 -24.98 -9.50 -6.50
CA LYS A 233 -24.39 -10.85 -6.64
C LYS A 233 -24.60 -11.46 -8.04
N GLN A 234 -24.47 -10.62 -9.06
CA GLN A 234 -24.55 -11.02 -10.47
C GLN A 234 -23.11 -11.31 -10.92
N TYR A 235 -22.87 -12.54 -11.39
CA TYR A 235 -21.54 -13.10 -11.72
C TYR A 235 -21.52 -13.39 -13.21
N GLU A 236 -20.50 -13.06 -13.99
CA GLU A 236 -20.51 -13.36 -15.44
C GLU A 236 -20.39 -14.86 -15.79
N PHE A 237 -19.94 -15.70 -14.85
CA PHE A 237 -19.70 -17.13 -15.04
C PHE A 237 -20.06 -17.91 -13.76
N LYS A 238 -20.83 -18.99 -13.86
CA LYS A 238 -21.24 -19.86 -12.74
C LYS A 238 -20.85 -21.32 -12.97
N ILE A 239 -20.53 -22.07 -11.92
CA ILE A 239 -20.24 -23.52 -12.03
C ILE A 239 -20.90 -24.28 -10.87
N ASN A 240 -21.68 -25.31 -11.19
CA ASN A 240 -22.32 -26.22 -10.25
C ASN A 240 -21.60 -27.57 -10.28
N LEU A 241 -20.79 -27.82 -9.27
CA LEU A 241 -20.04 -29.07 -9.15
C LEU A 241 -20.89 -30.17 -8.48
N PRO A 242 -20.72 -31.44 -8.89
CA PRO A 242 -21.39 -32.57 -8.29
C PRO A 242 -20.92 -32.80 -6.84
N SER A 243 -21.73 -33.52 -6.08
CA SER A 243 -21.45 -33.83 -4.67
C SER A 243 -20.10 -34.53 -4.50
N GLY A 244 -19.31 -34.06 -3.54
CA GLY A 244 -17.95 -34.56 -3.26
C GLY A 244 -16.82 -33.84 -4.00
N SER A 245 -17.13 -32.92 -4.92
CA SER A 245 -16.12 -32.10 -5.61
C SER A 245 -15.49 -31.03 -4.72
N LYS A 246 -14.27 -30.58 -5.06
CA LYS A 246 -13.62 -29.41 -4.44
C LYS A 246 -13.59 -28.26 -5.43
N SER A 247 -14.11 -27.09 -5.05
CA SER A 247 -14.12 -25.90 -5.90
C SER A 247 -12.71 -25.42 -6.27
N GLN A 248 -11.71 -25.60 -5.40
CA GLN A 248 -10.31 -25.27 -5.69
C GLN A 248 -9.73 -26.05 -6.88
N ASP A 249 -10.22 -27.26 -7.18
CA ASP A 249 -9.70 -28.05 -8.28
C ASP A 249 -10.00 -27.42 -9.65
N LEU A 250 -10.97 -26.49 -9.70
CA LEU A 250 -11.27 -25.67 -10.88
C LEU A 250 -10.16 -24.68 -11.21
N ILE A 251 -9.40 -24.19 -10.22
CA ILE A 251 -8.41 -23.12 -10.44
C ILE A 251 -7.37 -23.56 -11.49
N ASN A 252 -6.93 -24.82 -11.41
CA ASN A 252 -5.94 -25.40 -12.34
C ASN A 252 -6.46 -25.58 -13.78
N GLN A 253 -7.75 -25.37 -14.00
CA GLN A 253 -8.39 -25.51 -15.30
C GLN A 253 -8.51 -24.19 -16.07
N PHE A 254 -8.20 -23.06 -15.45
CA PHE A 254 -8.09 -21.78 -16.13
C PHE A 254 -6.64 -21.56 -16.53
N LYS A 255 -6.37 -21.37 -17.82
CA LYS A 255 -5.01 -21.09 -18.33
C LYS A 255 -5.05 -19.88 -19.28
N ASP A 256 -4.25 -18.85 -19.02
CA ASP A 256 -4.23 -17.65 -19.87
C ASP A 256 -5.63 -17.00 -20.04
N VAL A 257 -6.38 -16.90 -18.94
CA VAL A 257 -7.72 -16.29 -18.91
C VAL A 257 -7.63 -14.89 -18.31
N ASP A 258 -8.05 -13.88 -19.07
CA ASP A 258 -8.18 -12.51 -18.60
C ASP A 258 -9.58 -12.31 -18.02
N LEU A 259 -9.69 -11.91 -16.74
CA LEU A 259 -10.96 -11.70 -16.05
C LEU A 259 -11.38 -10.21 -15.99
N GLY A 260 -10.69 -9.36 -16.74
CA GLY A 260 -10.92 -7.93 -16.75
C GLY A 260 -10.63 -7.26 -15.40
N PRO A 261 -10.92 -5.96 -15.24
CA PRO A 261 -10.50 -5.21 -14.05
C PRO A 261 -11.29 -5.55 -12.78
N ASN A 262 -12.49 -6.13 -12.82
CA ASN A 262 -13.30 -6.36 -11.61
C ASN A 262 -13.45 -7.86 -11.31
N PHE A 263 -12.73 -8.39 -10.33
CA PHE A 263 -12.64 -9.83 -10.06
C PHE A 263 -13.73 -10.36 -9.14
N THR A 264 -14.95 -10.42 -9.66
CA THR A 264 -15.95 -11.40 -9.22
C THR A 264 -16.79 -11.94 -10.38
N PRO A 265 -16.26 -12.15 -11.60
CA PRO A 265 -17.09 -12.72 -12.65
C PRO A 265 -17.45 -14.19 -12.35
N LEU A 266 -16.70 -14.90 -11.50
CA LEU A 266 -16.84 -16.34 -11.31
C LEU A 266 -17.45 -16.73 -9.96
N ALA A 267 -18.49 -17.56 -9.99
CA ALA A 267 -19.06 -18.16 -8.79
C ALA A 267 -19.26 -19.67 -8.94
N VAL A 268 -18.97 -20.40 -7.88
CA VAL A 268 -19.05 -21.86 -7.82
C VAL A 268 -20.00 -22.28 -6.71
N ARG A 269 -20.78 -23.33 -6.91
CA ARG A 269 -21.44 -24.06 -5.82
C ARG A 269 -21.14 -25.55 -5.96
N VAL A 270 -21.12 -26.26 -4.83
CA VAL A 270 -20.91 -27.71 -4.79
C VAL A 270 -22.14 -28.34 -4.17
N LEU A 271 -22.82 -29.24 -4.90
CA LEU A 271 -24.00 -29.91 -4.36
C LEU A 271 -23.65 -30.72 -3.09
N PRO A 272 -24.55 -30.82 -2.09
CA PRO A 272 -25.92 -30.30 -2.06
C PRO A 272 -26.03 -28.84 -1.59
N ASN A 273 -24.93 -28.08 -1.50
CA ASN A 273 -24.99 -26.68 -1.10
C ASN A 273 -25.66 -25.84 -2.20
N ASN A 274 -26.72 -25.14 -1.82
CA ASN A 274 -27.51 -24.32 -2.74
C ASN A 274 -26.95 -22.90 -2.94
N GLN A 275 -25.93 -22.49 -2.16
CA GLN A 275 -25.33 -21.16 -2.23
C GLN A 275 -24.09 -21.14 -3.12
N PHE A 276 -24.05 -20.15 -4.01
CA PHE A 276 -22.86 -19.81 -4.78
C PHE A 276 -21.85 -19.04 -3.90
N ILE A 277 -20.59 -19.45 -3.99
CA ILE A 277 -19.42 -18.76 -3.43
C ILE A 277 -18.57 -18.21 -4.58
N ASN A 278 -17.88 -17.10 -4.36
CA ASN A 278 -16.95 -16.58 -5.36
C ASN A 278 -15.78 -17.55 -5.53
N LEU A 279 -15.41 -17.86 -6.77
CA LEU A 279 -14.16 -18.56 -7.03
C LEU A 279 -13.04 -17.52 -7.06
N ILE A 280 -12.24 -17.52 -5.99
CA ILE A 280 -11.07 -16.65 -5.89
C ILE A 280 -10.00 -17.22 -6.81
N MET A 281 -9.80 -16.57 -7.95
CA MET A 281 -8.77 -16.92 -8.93
C MET A 281 -7.48 -16.18 -8.58
N PRO A 282 -6.33 -16.86 -8.46
CA PRO A 282 -5.04 -16.18 -8.32
C PRO A 282 -4.83 -15.24 -9.50
N LEU A 283 -4.32 -14.05 -9.22
CA LEU A 283 -3.97 -13.10 -10.26
C LEU A 283 -2.64 -13.50 -10.91
N SER A 284 -2.47 -13.21 -12.19
CA SER A 284 -1.19 -13.41 -12.87
C SER A 284 -0.13 -12.44 -12.33
N ASP A 285 1.15 -12.79 -12.50
CA ASP A 285 2.29 -11.97 -12.08
C ASP A 285 2.26 -10.54 -12.67
N GLU A 286 1.56 -10.34 -13.79
CA GLU A 286 1.40 -9.01 -14.40
C GLU A 286 0.65 -8.03 -13.49
N TYR A 287 -0.28 -8.52 -12.67
CA TYR A 287 -1.01 -7.71 -11.69
C TYR A 287 -0.25 -7.56 -10.37
N ALA A 288 0.86 -8.31 -10.19
CA ALA A 288 1.72 -8.15 -9.01
C ALA A 288 2.47 -6.81 -9.02
N ASN A 289 2.65 -6.22 -10.22
CA ASN A 289 3.33 -4.96 -10.47
C ASN A 289 2.33 -3.88 -10.88
N ILE A 290 2.26 -2.78 -10.13
CA ILE A 290 1.37 -1.64 -10.41
C ILE A 290 2.21 -0.47 -10.93
N ARG A 291 1.80 0.17 -12.03
CA ARG A 291 2.39 1.41 -12.52
C ARG A 291 1.56 2.61 -12.10
N VAL A 292 2.22 3.57 -11.46
CA VAL A 292 1.64 4.82 -10.99
C VAL A 292 2.25 5.97 -11.78
N ASN A 293 1.38 6.78 -12.38
CA ASN A 293 1.72 7.95 -13.19
C ASN A 293 0.85 9.12 -12.74
N ASP A 294 1.43 10.31 -12.57
CA ASP A 294 0.66 11.52 -12.19
C ASP A 294 -0.33 11.97 -13.26
N ASN A 295 -0.12 11.54 -14.51
CA ASN A 295 -1.05 11.66 -15.63
C ASN A 295 -1.95 10.42 -15.81
N GLY A 296 -1.92 9.49 -14.85
CA GLY A 296 -2.80 8.32 -14.82
C GLY A 296 -4.28 8.73 -14.82
N LEU A 297 -5.12 7.87 -15.39
CA LEU A 297 -6.56 8.12 -15.49
C LEU A 297 -7.33 7.60 -14.28
N GLU A 298 -6.77 6.59 -13.60
CA GLU A 298 -7.49 5.83 -12.58
C GLU A 298 -7.14 6.32 -11.18
N SER A 299 -8.13 6.83 -10.44
CA SER A 299 -7.99 7.20 -9.03
C SER A 299 -8.99 6.45 -8.17
N CYS A 300 -8.60 6.14 -6.93
CA CYS A 300 -9.48 5.40 -6.03
C CYS A 300 -9.29 5.82 -4.57
N THR A 301 -10.41 5.91 -3.86
CA THR A 301 -10.48 6.06 -2.39
C THR A 301 -10.91 4.78 -1.70
N SER A 302 -11.37 3.80 -2.47
CA SER A 302 -11.68 2.43 -2.06
C SER A 302 -11.38 1.48 -3.22
N TYR A 303 -11.13 0.21 -2.91
CA TYR A 303 -10.91 -0.79 -3.93
C TYR A 303 -12.20 -1.08 -4.69
N VAL A 304 -12.17 -0.79 -5.99
CA VAL A 304 -13.27 -1.04 -6.92
C VAL A 304 -12.88 -1.96 -8.06
N ALA A 305 -11.56 -2.10 -8.32
CA ALA A 305 -10.99 -2.80 -9.46
C ALA A 305 -9.51 -3.16 -9.24
N ASN A 306 -9.03 -4.08 -10.07
CA ASN A 306 -7.65 -4.52 -10.25
C ASN A 306 -6.99 -3.72 -11.37
N PHE A 307 -6.59 -2.50 -11.04
CA PHE A 307 -5.72 -1.72 -11.90
C PHE A 307 -4.28 -2.20 -11.76
N ARG A 308 -3.56 -2.24 -12.87
CA ARG A 308 -2.11 -2.51 -12.91
C ARG A 308 -1.34 -1.43 -13.66
N ASP A 309 -2.00 -0.67 -14.52
CA ASP A 309 -1.44 0.42 -15.30
C ASP A 309 -2.30 1.69 -15.11
N ASP A 310 -1.71 2.85 -15.40
CA ASP A 310 -2.37 4.17 -15.39
C ASP A 310 -3.05 4.58 -14.07
N VAL A 311 -2.54 4.09 -12.93
CA VAL A 311 -2.98 4.51 -11.59
C VAL A 311 -2.45 5.92 -11.30
N GLN A 312 -3.35 6.82 -10.90
CA GLN A 312 -3.08 8.25 -10.74
C GLN A 312 -2.43 8.63 -9.40
N SER A 313 -2.50 7.76 -8.38
CA SER A 313 -1.89 8.03 -7.06
C SER A 313 -1.24 6.79 -6.44
N VAL A 314 -0.24 7.03 -5.58
CA VAL A 314 0.45 5.97 -4.85
C VAL A 314 -0.50 5.37 -3.81
N GLY A 315 -1.31 6.20 -3.15
CA GLY A 315 -2.34 5.77 -2.22
C GLY A 315 -3.33 4.78 -2.84
N CYS A 316 -3.78 5.02 -4.07
CA CYS A 316 -4.67 4.10 -4.78
C CYS A 316 -3.98 2.74 -5.04
N ALA A 317 -2.71 2.74 -5.42
CA ALA A 317 -1.95 1.50 -5.60
C ALA A 317 -1.89 0.66 -4.30
N VAL A 318 -1.69 1.30 -3.14
CA VAL A 318 -1.66 0.58 -1.87
C VAL A 318 -3.04 0.05 -1.46
N ILE A 319 -4.12 0.80 -1.73
CA ILE A 319 -5.50 0.32 -1.53
C ILE A 319 -5.74 -0.96 -2.34
N ILE A 320 -5.32 -0.98 -3.61
CA ILE A 320 -5.44 -2.15 -4.49
C ILE A 320 -4.67 -3.34 -3.93
N ILE A 321 -3.40 -3.16 -3.56
CA ILE A 321 -2.54 -4.25 -3.05
C ILE A 321 -3.16 -4.86 -1.78
N ARG A 322 -3.57 -4.04 -0.82
CA ARG A 322 -4.12 -4.52 0.46
C ARG A 322 -5.36 -5.37 0.29
N GLU A 323 -6.27 -4.94 -0.58
CA GLU A 323 -7.54 -5.63 -0.81
C GLU A 323 -7.32 -6.93 -1.59
N GLN A 324 -6.38 -6.94 -2.54
CA GLN A 324 -5.97 -8.17 -3.23
C GLN A 324 -5.29 -9.17 -2.30
N ASP A 325 -4.42 -8.71 -1.40
CA ASP A 325 -3.73 -9.54 -0.41
C ASP A 325 -4.70 -10.09 0.63
N GLN A 326 -5.68 -9.29 1.09
CA GLN A 326 -6.76 -9.73 1.98
C GLN A 326 -7.63 -10.83 1.33
N GLN A 327 -7.83 -10.76 0.02
CA GLN A 327 -8.52 -11.79 -0.75
C GLN A 327 -7.64 -13.01 -1.05
N GLY A 328 -6.35 -12.96 -0.73
CA GLY A 328 -5.40 -14.05 -0.94
C GLY A 328 -4.98 -14.24 -2.40
N LEU A 329 -5.12 -13.20 -3.24
CA LEU A 329 -4.88 -13.29 -4.69
C LEU A 329 -3.40 -13.48 -5.06
N PHE A 330 -2.49 -13.14 -4.15
CA PHE A 330 -1.03 -13.13 -4.38
C PHE A 330 -0.22 -13.67 -3.21
N ARG A 331 -0.75 -14.66 -2.48
CA ARG A 331 -0.11 -15.14 -1.26
C ARG A 331 1.33 -15.63 -1.51
N GLY A 332 2.32 -14.88 -0.99
CA GLY A 332 3.75 -15.18 -1.13
C GLY A 332 4.44 -14.58 -2.37
N VAL A 333 3.73 -13.76 -3.16
CA VAL A 333 4.30 -13.04 -4.32
C VAL A 333 4.71 -11.63 -3.89
N LEU A 334 5.95 -11.24 -4.20
CA LEU A 334 6.44 -9.89 -3.92
C LEU A 334 5.71 -8.87 -4.80
N ARG A 335 5.05 -7.89 -4.18
CA ARG A 335 4.35 -6.82 -4.88
C ARG A 335 5.30 -5.70 -5.22
N SER A 336 5.12 -5.05 -6.38
CA SER A 336 5.88 -3.84 -6.72
C SER A 336 4.99 -2.71 -7.24
N VAL A 337 5.40 -1.48 -6.95
CA VAL A 337 4.77 -0.23 -7.40
C VAL A 337 5.84 0.60 -8.09
N SER A 338 5.66 0.81 -9.38
CA SER A 338 6.54 1.59 -10.24
C SER A 338 6.02 3.02 -10.35
N ILE A 339 6.77 4.01 -9.88
CA ILE A 339 6.33 5.40 -9.75
C ILE A 339 7.03 6.31 -10.76
N THR A 340 6.26 7.14 -11.45
CA THR A 340 6.74 8.22 -12.32
C THR A 340 5.86 9.46 -12.14
N GLY A 341 6.45 10.61 -11.84
CA GLY A 341 5.71 11.87 -11.64
C GLY A 341 5.81 12.41 -10.22
N SER A 342 4.94 13.36 -9.89
CA SER A 342 4.86 14.00 -8.57
C SER A 342 3.52 13.76 -7.89
N PHE A 343 3.55 13.27 -6.66
CA PHE A 343 2.36 12.88 -5.90
C PHE A 343 2.31 13.60 -4.55
N THR A 344 1.10 13.78 -4.02
CA THR A 344 0.88 14.28 -2.67
C THR A 344 0.16 13.22 -1.87
N GLU A 345 0.74 12.77 -0.77
CA GLU A 345 0.25 11.66 0.04
C GLU A 345 0.27 12.02 1.53
N ASN A 346 -0.62 11.43 2.31
CA ASN A 346 -0.74 11.70 3.76
C ASN A 346 -0.54 10.46 4.64
N ASP A 347 -0.89 9.27 4.15
CA ASP A 347 -0.75 7.99 4.84
C ASP A 347 -1.01 6.89 3.80
N LEU A 348 0.03 6.08 3.50
CA LEU A 348 -0.09 4.98 2.55
C LEU A 348 -0.58 3.68 3.20
N ARG A 349 -0.65 3.58 4.53
CA ARG A 349 -1.19 2.41 5.29
C ARG A 349 -0.58 1.06 4.89
N THR A 350 0.75 0.96 4.87
CA THR A 350 1.48 -0.24 4.41
C THR A 350 1.56 -1.41 5.42
N ASP A 351 0.71 -1.42 6.46
CA ASP A 351 0.79 -2.44 7.52
C ASP A 351 0.52 -3.86 7.01
N GLY A 352 1.36 -4.81 7.42
CA GLY A 352 1.23 -6.21 7.03
C GLY A 352 1.48 -6.52 5.55
N VAL A 353 1.83 -5.53 4.74
CA VAL A 353 2.06 -5.69 3.29
C VAL A 353 3.53 -5.96 2.99
N THR A 354 3.80 -6.80 1.99
CA THR A 354 5.13 -7.00 1.42
C THR A 354 5.21 -6.36 0.03
N VAL A 355 5.79 -5.16 -0.07
CA VAL A 355 5.74 -4.32 -1.28
C VAL A 355 7.04 -3.53 -1.52
N SER A 356 7.42 -3.40 -2.79
CA SER A 356 8.51 -2.53 -3.24
C SER A 356 7.97 -1.31 -4.00
N PHE A 357 8.38 -0.10 -3.62
CA PHE A 357 8.11 1.13 -4.35
C PHE A 357 9.39 1.58 -5.07
N THR A 358 9.36 1.62 -6.40
CA THR A 358 10.52 1.92 -7.25
C THR A 358 10.21 3.08 -8.18
N GLY A 359 11.03 4.12 -8.16
CA GLY A 359 10.99 5.18 -9.17
C GLY A 359 11.51 4.68 -10.52
N GLN A 360 10.78 4.92 -11.62
CA GLN A 360 11.24 4.50 -12.96
C GLN A 360 12.42 5.33 -13.45
N ASN A 361 12.45 6.61 -13.10
CA ASN A 361 13.56 7.48 -13.47
C ASN A 361 14.71 7.28 -12.49
N THR A 362 15.93 7.17 -13.00
CA THR A 362 17.13 7.17 -12.17
C THR A 362 17.36 8.53 -11.49
N LEU A 363 16.76 9.60 -12.03
CA LEU A 363 16.69 10.91 -11.40
C LEU A 363 15.50 10.95 -10.44
N THR A 364 15.79 10.89 -9.14
CA THR A 364 14.80 10.80 -8.05
C THR A 364 13.77 11.94 -8.05
N GLN A 365 14.15 13.15 -8.48
CA GLN A 365 13.26 14.32 -8.56
C GLN A 365 12.04 14.11 -9.46
N SER A 366 12.12 13.20 -10.43
CA SER A 366 11.02 12.85 -11.32
C SER A 366 10.08 11.79 -10.74
N ASN A 367 10.37 11.26 -9.54
CA ASN A 367 9.55 10.28 -8.83
C ASN A 367 9.27 10.81 -7.40
N MET A 368 8.62 11.97 -7.32
CA MET A 368 8.47 12.73 -6.08
C MET A 368 7.19 12.33 -5.32
N ILE A 369 7.30 12.13 -4.02
CA ILE A 369 6.17 12.01 -3.08
C ILE A 369 6.29 13.15 -2.06
N SER A 370 5.40 14.12 -2.16
CA SER A 370 5.17 15.16 -1.15
C SER A 370 4.31 14.61 -0.03
N PHE A 371 4.92 14.41 1.14
CA PHE A 371 4.23 13.94 2.34
C PHE A 371 3.60 15.11 3.09
N ILE A 372 2.27 15.16 3.11
CA ILE A 372 1.47 16.12 3.87
C ILE A 372 0.70 15.35 4.95
N PRO A 373 1.23 15.21 6.17
CA PRO A 373 0.58 14.45 7.23
C PRO A 373 -0.78 15.07 7.60
N ASN A 374 -1.74 14.21 7.93
CA ASN A 374 -3.00 14.64 8.53
C ASN A 374 -2.77 14.99 10.00
N LEU A 375 -2.38 16.23 10.29
CA LEU A 375 -2.16 16.71 11.66
C LEU A 375 -3.49 16.84 12.43
N PRO A 376 -3.73 16.15 13.57
CA PRO A 376 -4.90 16.38 14.43
C PRO A 376 -4.57 17.14 15.72
N ILE A 377 -5.61 17.74 16.32
CA ILE A 377 -5.69 18.43 17.63
C ILE A 377 -5.57 17.42 18.83
N SER A 378 -5.03 16.21 18.64
CA SER A 378 -5.07 15.09 19.62
C SER A 378 -4.24 13.89 19.13
N TYR A 379 -3.62 12.97 19.90
CA TYR A 379 -2.89 12.95 21.19
C TYR A 379 -1.72 11.92 21.08
N ASN A 380 -1.46 11.34 19.89
CA ASN A 380 -0.36 10.38 19.68
C ASN A 380 0.29 10.55 18.29
N PRO A 381 1.53 11.07 18.20
CA PRO A 381 2.25 11.28 16.93
C PRO A 381 2.57 9.98 16.17
N ILE A 382 2.35 8.81 16.78
CA ILE A 382 2.61 7.48 16.22
C ILE A 382 1.64 7.10 15.07
N ASP A 383 0.49 7.75 14.95
CA ASP A 383 -0.48 7.42 13.90
C ASP A 383 -0.30 8.19 12.58
N ASN A 384 0.67 9.10 12.50
CA ASN A 384 0.84 10.03 11.37
C ASN A 384 2.15 9.79 10.61
N ALA A 385 2.32 8.61 10.01
CA ALA A 385 3.48 8.30 9.16
C ALA A 385 3.08 8.07 7.71
N LEU A 386 3.94 8.43 6.74
CA LEU A 386 3.67 8.12 5.33
C LEU A 386 3.68 6.61 5.10
N PHE A 387 4.73 5.92 5.56
CA PHE A 387 4.85 4.47 5.54
C PHE A 387 4.73 3.92 6.96
N ARG A 388 3.71 3.09 7.20
CA ARG A 388 3.50 2.39 8.47
C ARG A 388 3.72 0.90 8.27
N ILE A 389 4.63 0.31 9.04
CA ILE A 389 5.06 -1.07 8.88
C ILE A 389 4.89 -1.80 10.21
N ARG A 390 3.89 -2.70 10.24
CA ARG A 390 3.52 -3.53 11.38
C ARG A 390 3.31 -4.98 10.92
N ASP A 391 3.13 -5.90 11.86
CA ASP A 391 2.67 -7.28 11.63
C ASP A 391 3.51 -8.10 10.63
N GLY A 392 4.84 -7.95 10.68
CA GLY A 392 5.75 -8.64 9.76
C GLY A 392 5.79 -8.09 8.34
N GLY A 393 5.26 -6.88 8.11
CA GLY A 393 5.35 -6.18 6.83
C GLY A 393 6.79 -5.96 6.36
N PHE A 394 7.00 -5.96 5.05
CA PHE A 394 8.30 -5.75 4.42
C PHE A 394 8.17 -4.73 3.28
N VAL A 395 8.72 -3.53 3.49
CA VAL A 395 8.68 -2.44 2.51
C VAL A 395 10.06 -2.17 1.94
N THR A 396 10.16 -2.01 0.62
CA THR A 396 11.38 -1.55 -0.05
C THR A 396 11.12 -0.24 -0.77
N LEU A 397 11.97 0.76 -0.60
CA LEU A 397 11.92 2.05 -1.30
C LEU A 397 13.16 2.18 -2.17
N THR A 398 13.01 2.52 -3.45
CA THR A 398 14.13 2.62 -4.40
C THR A 398 13.96 3.77 -5.37
N ASN A 399 14.99 4.61 -5.54
CA ASN A 399 15.01 5.74 -6.50
C ASN A 399 13.84 6.74 -6.34
N LEU A 400 13.41 7.00 -5.10
CA LEU A 400 12.33 7.94 -4.80
C LEU A 400 12.85 9.26 -4.23
N PHE A 401 12.13 10.35 -4.47
CA PHE A 401 12.31 11.60 -3.73
C PHE A 401 11.09 11.83 -2.82
N ILE A 402 11.28 11.76 -1.51
CA ILE A 402 10.20 11.95 -0.54
C ILE A 402 10.46 13.25 0.22
N GLN A 403 9.56 14.21 0.06
CA GLN A 403 9.66 15.51 0.71
C GLN A 403 8.54 15.65 1.74
N ARG A 404 8.90 15.75 3.02
CA ARG A 404 7.95 16.09 4.09
C ARG A 404 7.59 17.56 3.99
N SER A 405 6.31 17.87 4.16
CA SER A 405 5.83 19.24 4.17
C SER A 405 6.40 20.02 5.35
N ASN A 406 6.70 21.30 5.12
CA ASN A 406 7.25 22.20 6.12
C ASN A 406 6.15 23.01 6.85
N ILE A 407 4.94 22.46 6.97
CA ILE A 407 3.86 23.08 7.75
C ILE A 407 4.12 22.80 9.24
N THR A 408 3.80 23.76 10.10
CA THR A 408 3.97 23.62 11.55
C THR A 408 3.31 22.34 12.06
N GLY A 409 4.06 21.51 12.77
CA GLY A 409 3.57 20.24 13.32
C GLY A 409 3.98 19.02 12.48
N SER A 410 4.32 19.20 11.19
CA SER A 410 4.76 18.09 10.33
C SER A 410 6.05 17.43 10.79
N GLU A 411 6.90 18.14 11.52
CA GLU A 411 8.09 17.58 12.12
C GLU A 411 7.78 16.38 13.02
N ASN A 412 6.60 16.36 13.67
CA ASN A 412 6.16 15.27 14.54
C ASN A 412 5.75 14.00 13.79
N ALA A 413 5.57 14.09 12.48
CA ALA A 413 5.16 12.99 11.62
C ALA A 413 6.39 12.39 10.92
N PRO A 414 6.82 11.17 11.28
CA PRO A 414 7.92 10.52 10.59
C PRO A 414 7.50 10.12 9.17
N ILE A 415 8.46 10.06 8.24
CA ILE A 415 8.20 9.48 6.91
C ILE A 415 7.95 7.98 7.05
N VAL A 416 8.75 7.30 7.88
CA VAL A 416 8.61 5.87 8.12
C VAL A 416 8.44 5.61 9.61
N MET A 417 7.43 4.79 9.92
CA MET A 417 7.28 4.20 11.23
C MET A 417 7.22 2.68 11.11
N ILE A 418 8.12 2.00 11.81
CA ILE A 418 8.19 0.54 11.84
C ILE A 418 8.15 0.04 13.27
N ILE A 419 7.13 -0.75 13.58
CA ILE A 419 6.85 -1.21 14.95
C ILE A 419 6.60 -2.73 14.93
N SER A 420 7.31 -3.45 15.78
CA SER A 420 6.99 -4.85 16.08
C SER A 420 6.07 -4.91 17.30
N GLU A 421 4.76 -5.11 17.10
CA GLU A 421 3.80 -5.28 18.20
C GLU A 421 4.01 -6.61 18.94
N TYR A 422 3.60 -6.71 20.21
CA TYR A 422 3.54 -7.96 20.97
C TYR A 422 2.11 -8.53 20.91
N GLY A 423 1.92 -9.69 20.29
CA GLY A 423 0.64 -10.38 20.33
C GLY A 423 0.40 -11.06 21.68
N GLN A 424 -0.60 -10.63 22.46
CA GLN A 424 -1.16 -11.43 23.55
C GLN A 424 -2.26 -12.34 22.99
N TYR A 425 -1.92 -13.59 22.67
CA TYR A 425 -2.90 -14.66 22.51
C TYR A 425 -2.91 -15.53 23.77
N ASN A 426 -4.09 -16.07 24.11
CA ASN A 426 -4.42 -16.82 25.33
C ASN A 426 -3.60 -18.12 25.58
N SER A 427 -2.50 -18.36 24.86
CA SER A 427 -1.66 -19.57 24.95
C SER A 427 -0.15 -19.32 24.99
N GLY A 428 0.33 -18.07 25.08
CA GLY A 428 1.76 -17.76 25.27
C GLY A 428 2.20 -16.50 24.52
N LEU A 429 3.36 -15.94 24.93
CA LEU A 429 4.03 -14.83 24.23
C LEU A 429 4.67 -15.39 22.94
N GLU A 430 3.95 -15.36 21.82
CA GLU A 430 4.57 -15.51 20.50
C GLU A 430 5.09 -14.15 20.04
N LYS A 431 6.36 -14.11 19.61
CA LYS A 431 6.93 -12.93 18.97
C LYS A 431 6.29 -12.79 17.59
N ASN A 432 5.68 -11.65 17.30
CA ASN A 432 5.27 -11.33 15.94
C ASN A 432 6.51 -11.32 15.01
N ALA A 433 6.30 -11.63 13.73
CA ALA A 433 7.36 -11.54 12.74
C ALA A 433 7.91 -10.11 12.68
N ALA A 434 9.24 -9.99 12.62
CA ALA A 434 9.94 -8.71 12.55
C ALA A 434 9.53 -7.93 11.30
N GLY A 435 9.01 -6.71 11.46
CA GLY A 435 8.84 -5.78 10.36
C GLY A 435 10.19 -5.38 9.77
N GLN A 436 10.26 -5.19 8.45
CA GLN A 436 11.49 -4.80 7.76
C GLN A 436 11.28 -3.64 6.78
N ILE A 437 12.27 -2.74 6.69
CA ILE A 437 12.35 -1.74 5.63
C ILE A 437 13.74 -1.66 5.01
N VAL A 438 13.79 -1.55 3.69
CA VAL A 438 15.00 -1.26 2.90
C VAL A 438 14.79 0.05 2.15
N ILE A 439 15.73 0.99 2.28
CA ILE A 439 15.73 2.27 1.57
C ILE A 439 17.02 2.34 0.76
N ASP A 440 16.91 2.37 -0.57
CA ASP A 440 18.05 2.34 -1.48
C ASP A 440 17.99 3.47 -2.51
N ASN A 441 19.06 4.25 -2.62
CA ASN A 441 19.18 5.34 -3.60
C ASN A 441 18.00 6.35 -3.57
N CYS A 442 17.44 6.61 -2.39
CA CYS A 442 16.35 7.57 -2.20
C CYS A 442 16.86 8.92 -1.69
N ILE A 443 16.09 9.99 -1.89
CA ILE A 443 16.29 11.28 -1.21
C ILE A 443 15.09 11.50 -0.28
N LEU A 444 15.35 11.68 1.01
CA LEU A 444 14.35 12.02 2.02
C LEU A 444 14.67 13.43 2.56
N GLU A 445 13.68 14.32 2.55
CA GLU A 445 13.85 15.74 2.89
C GLU A 445 12.81 16.24 3.91
N GLY A 446 13.25 16.89 4.98
CA GLY A 446 12.40 17.29 6.12
C GLY A 446 11.85 18.73 6.09
N GLY A 447 12.54 19.67 5.43
CA GLY A 447 12.17 21.09 5.36
C GLY A 447 12.91 22.01 6.35
N ASN A 448 13.75 21.47 7.24
CA ASN A 448 14.53 22.24 8.21
C ASN A 448 15.45 23.24 7.50
N SER A 449 15.34 24.50 7.89
CA SER A 449 16.22 25.57 7.43
C SER A 449 16.92 26.20 8.63
N PRO A 450 18.02 26.96 8.41
CA PRO A 450 18.62 27.79 9.46
C PRO A 450 17.63 28.76 10.15
N ASN A 451 16.48 29.03 9.51
CA ASN A 451 15.42 29.89 10.00
C ASN A 451 14.20 29.12 10.53
N SER A 452 14.26 27.79 10.66
CA SER A 452 13.16 26.99 11.22
C SER A 452 12.81 27.47 12.62
N ASN A 453 11.52 27.62 12.88
CA ASN A 453 11.01 28.02 14.19
C ASN A 453 10.76 26.83 15.12
N VAL A 454 10.97 25.59 14.65
CA VAL A 454 10.70 24.37 15.44
C VAL A 454 11.49 24.35 16.74
N TRP A 455 12.74 24.84 16.72
CA TRP A 455 13.60 24.90 17.90
C TRP A 455 13.68 26.30 18.52
N TYR A 456 12.95 27.29 18.00
CA TYR A 456 13.14 28.69 18.38
C TYR A 456 12.72 28.95 19.83
N ASN A 457 13.66 29.45 20.65
CA ASN A 457 13.46 29.79 22.07
C ASN A 457 12.82 28.66 22.91
N LEU A 458 13.03 27.40 22.54
CA LEU A 458 12.56 26.29 23.36
C LEU A 458 13.41 26.15 24.64
N GLY A 459 12.78 25.63 25.70
CA GLY A 459 13.46 25.37 26.96
C GLY A 459 14.43 24.20 26.84
N LEU A 460 15.19 23.97 27.90
CA LEU A 460 16.16 22.88 27.93
C LEU A 460 15.51 21.51 27.75
N ASP A 461 14.38 21.28 28.41
CA ASP A 461 13.66 20.00 28.36
C ASP A 461 13.25 19.62 26.92
N GLU A 462 12.68 20.57 26.17
CA GLU A 462 12.31 20.33 24.78
C GLU A 462 13.54 20.20 23.87
N THR A 463 14.57 21.00 24.12
CA THR A 463 15.87 20.94 23.42
C THR A 463 16.60 19.63 23.68
N CYS A 464 16.29 18.94 24.76
CA CYS A 464 16.92 17.67 25.10
C CYS A 464 16.13 16.45 24.64
N ASN A 465 14.95 16.62 24.05
CA ASN A 465 14.24 15.54 23.39
C ASN A 465 14.94 15.17 22.07
N VAL A 466 15.98 14.35 22.15
CA VAL A 466 16.84 13.95 21.01
C VAL A 466 16.15 13.08 19.98
N GLY A 467 15.13 12.31 20.39
CA GLY A 467 14.31 11.52 19.48
C GLY A 467 13.21 12.31 18.76
N TYR A 468 13.01 13.59 19.10
CA TYR A 468 11.97 14.41 18.48
C TYR A 468 12.23 14.63 16.99
N GLY A 469 11.17 14.58 16.20
CA GLY A 469 11.21 15.02 14.80
C GLY A 469 11.83 14.04 13.81
N ALA A 470 12.05 12.79 14.22
CA ALA A 470 12.81 11.81 13.44
C ALA A 470 12.18 11.50 12.08
N ALA A 471 13.00 11.30 11.03
CA ALA A 471 12.51 10.89 9.71
C ALA A 471 12.03 9.43 9.71
N ILE A 472 12.74 8.56 10.44
CA ILE A 472 12.43 7.14 10.61
C ILE A 472 12.37 6.82 12.10
N VAL A 473 11.28 6.19 12.53
CA VAL A 473 11.13 5.65 13.90
C VAL A 473 11.03 4.13 13.83
N ALA A 474 11.95 3.44 14.50
CA ALA A 474 12.03 1.98 14.54
C ALA A 474 11.92 1.44 15.97
N ASP A 475 10.88 0.68 16.25
CA ASP A 475 10.55 0.17 17.58
C ASP A 475 10.33 -1.35 17.56
N GLY A 476 10.78 -2.03 18.61
CA GLY A 476 10.69 -3.48 18.74
C GLY A 476 11.72 -4.22 17.89
N GLN A 477 11.55 -5.54 17.71
CA GLN A 477 12.45 -6.37 16.89
C GLN A 477 12.26 -6.10 15.39
N THR A 478 12.64 -4.92 14.92
CA THR A 478 12.48 -4.45 13.53
C THR A 478 13.83 -4.28 12.85
N ILE A 479 13.85 -4.28 11.52
CA ILE A 479 15.08 -4.16 10.73
C ILE A 479 14.95 -2.99 9.76
N VAL A 480 15.90 -2.05 9.81
CA VAL A 480 16.02 -0.91 8.90
C VAL A 480 17.37 -0.98 8.18
N LYS A 481 17.36 -0.99 6.85
CA LYS A 481 18.57 -0.93 6.03
C LYS A 481 18.51 0.28 5.11
N ILE A 482 19.55 1.10 5.14
CA ILE A 482 19.67 2.32 4.35
C ILE A 482 20.97 2.24 3.55
N SER A 483 20.85 2.39 2.24
CA SER A 483 21.94 2.26 1.27
C SER A 483 21.89 3.38 0.25
N GLY A 484 23.03 4.03 -0.02
CA GLY A 484 23.18 5.01 -1.12
C GLY A 484 22.18 6.17 -1.11
N SER A 485 21.52 6.43 0.03
CA SER A 485 20.40 7.36 0.12
C SER A 485 20.86 8.71 0.70
N THR A 486 20.09 9.77 0.51
CA THR A 486 20.37 11.09 1.08
C THR A 486 19.25 11.48 2.02
N PHE A 487 19.58 11.73 3.28
CA PHE A 487 18.67 12.32 4.28
C PHE A 487 19.15 13.72 4.55
N ARG A 488 18.27 14.71 4.32
CA ARG A 488 18.66 16.09 4.55
C ARG A 488 17.59 16.96 5.15
N THR A 489 18.04 17.99 5.85
CA THR A 489 17.17 19.08 6.34
C THR A 489 16.04 18.56 7.23
N PHE A 490 16.30 17.56 8.08
CA PHE A 490 15.33 17.17 9.11
C PHE A 490 15.53 17.99 10.38
N GLU A 491 14.44 18.39 11.02
CA GLU A 491 14.46 19.08 12.33
C GLU A 491 14.99 18.17 13.42
N GLY A 492 14.68 16.87 13.31
CA GLY A 492 15.15 15.79 14.17
C GLY A 492 16.16 14.87 13.48
N PRO A 493 16.53 13.75 14.12
CA PRO A 493 17.47 12.80 13.57
C PRO A 493 16.92 12.09 12.33
N ALA A 494 17.81 11.57 11.48
CA ALA A 494 17.41 10.74 10.36
C ALA A 494 16.75 9.44 10.86
N VAL A 495 17.27 8.84 11.93
CA VAL A 495 16.75 7.60 12.51
C VAL A 495 16.69 7.67 14.03
N ARG A 496 15.56 7.25 14.60
CA ARG A 496 15.37 6.95 16.02
C ARG A 496 15.05 5.47 16.19
N ALA A 497 15.81 4.76 17.01
CA ALA A 497 15.70 3.32 17.22
C ALA A 497 15.57 2.96 18.71
N LEU A 498 14.66 2.03 19.03
CA LEU A 498 14.36 1.60 20.39
C LEU A 498 13.85 0.15 20.47
N ASN A 499 13.82 -0.41 21.68
CA ASN A 499 13.28 -1.72 22.06
C ASN A 499 13.72 -2.91 21.17
N GLY A 500 15.00 -2.97 20.79
CA GLY A 500 15.56 -4.11 20.08
C GLY A 500 15.59 -3.97 18.56
N ALA A 501 15.37 -2.76 18.04
CA ALA A 501 15.47 -2.46 16.62
C ALA A 501 16.91 -2.63 16.09
N SER A 502 17.06 -2.98 14.82
CA SER A 502 18.35 -3.14 14.14
C SER A 502 18.46 -2.23 12.94
N ILE A 503 19.42 -1.32 12.98
CA ILE A 503 19.63 -0.28 11.96
C ILE A 503 20.98 -0.49 11.28
N SER A 504 21.01 -0.40 9.95
CA SER A 504 22.23 -0.39 9.15
C SER A 504 22.20 0.77 8.16
N ILE A 505 23.25 1.61 8.20
CA ILE A 505 23.44 2.77 7.32
C ILE A 505 24.79 2.62 6.63
N ASP A 506 24.78 2.47 5.31
CA ASP A 506 25.99 2.20 4.53
C ASP A 506 26.85 3.47 4.30
N LYS A 507 28.08 3.26 3.82
CA LYS A 507 29.04 4.34 3.55
C LYS A 507 28.62 5.29 2.42
N ASN A 508 27.70 4.88 1.55
CA ASN A 508 27.25 5.69 0.43
C ASN A 508 26.05 6.58 0.83
N THR A 509 25.52 6.42 2.03
CA THR A 509 24.41 7.22 2.53
C THR A 509 24.89 8.57 3.05
N ILE A 510 24.25 9.64 2.59
CA ILE A 510 24.54 11.03 2.99
C ILE A 510 23.56 11.44 4.09
N LEU A 511 24.09 11.87 5.24
CA LEU A 511 23.32 12.50 6.31
C LEU A 511 23.73 13.97 6.42
N ASP A 512 22.87 14.87 5.95
CA ASP A 512 23.19 16.29 5.82
C ASP A 512 22.19 17.19 6.56
N ASN A 513 22.66 17.99 7.50
CA ASN A 513 21.82 18.92 8.26
C ASN A 513 20.56 18.27 8.90
N ASN A 514 20.73 17.11 9.54
CA ASN A 514 19.68 16.42 10.28
C ASN A 514 19.83 16.66 11.77
N GLY A 515 18.74 17.02 12.44
CA GLY A 515 18.69 17.18 13.89
C GLY A 515 19.37 18.45 14.40
N GLN A 516 19.60 19.44 13.53
CA GLN A 516 20.21 20.72 13.90
C GLN A 516 19.21 21.61 14.65
N ARG A 517 19.55 22.01 15.87
CA ARG A 517 18.68 22.78 16.78
C ARG A 517 18.91 24.28 16.69
N ASN A 518 18.66 24.88 15.53
CA ASN A 518 18.94 26.30 15.31
C ASN A 518 18.15 27.23 16.26
N ARG A 519 18.77 28.36 16.64
CA ARG A 519 18.13 29.48 17.38
C ARG A 519 17.51 29.07 18.73
N ASN A 520 18.18 28.15 19.40
CA ASN A 520 17.78 27.59 20.70
C ASN A 520 18.92 27.70 21.73
N THR A 521 18.63 27.43 23.00
CA THR A 521 19.55 27.35 24.14
C THR A 521 20.79 26.50 23.83
N LEU A 522 20.67 25.45 23.01
CA LEU A 522 21.80 24.61 22.56
C LEU A 522 21.96 24.64 21.03
N SER A 523 22.10 25.85 20.47
CA SER A 523 22.10 26.11 19.01
C SER A 523 23.17 25.39 18.17
N SER A 524 24.15 24.72 18.79
CA SER A 524 25.20 23.93 18.14
C SER A 524 24.92 22.43 18.07
N MET A 525 23.85 21.95 18.73
CA MET A 525 23.55 20.52 18.80
C MET A 525 22.96 20.04 17.47
N GLN A 526 23.55 18.99 16.90
CA GLN A 526 23.06 18.31 15.69
C GLN A 526 23.02 16.81 15.94
N THR A 527 21.86 16.14 15.93
CA THR A 527 21.78 14.69 16.18
C THR A 527 21.40 13.94 14.92
N ASN A 528 22.29 13.08 14.39
CA ASN A 528 22.01 12.36 13.15
C ASN A 528 21.22 11.06 13.39
N VAL A 529 21.56 10.32 14.45
CA VAL A 529 20.94 9.03 14.79
C VAL A 529 20.77 8.90 16.30
N VAL A 530 19.67 8.28 16.73
CA VAL A 530 19.32 8.10 18.14
C VAL A 530 19.07 6.63 18.45
N CYS A 531 19.79 6.09 19.44
CA CYS A 531 19.50 4.83 20.09
C CYS A 531 18.94 5.10 21.50
N GLU A 532 17.70 4.71 21.77
CA GLU A 532 17.12 4.89 23.12
C GLU A 532 17.20 3.62 23.98
N GLY A 533 17.51 2.47 23.38
CA GLY A 533 17.57 1.20 24.11
C GLY A 533 16.17 0.72 24.49
N GLY A 534 16.03 0.09 25.65
CA GLY A 534 14.76 -0.42 26.19
C GLY A 534 14.71 -1.94 26.27
N ILE A 535 13.58 -2.53 25.85
CA ILE A 535 13.40 -3.98 25.90
C ILE A 535 14.23 -4.64 24.78
N GLY A 536 15.27 -5.39 25.15
CA GLY A 536 16.17 -6.05 24.20
C GLY A 536 17.28 -5.13 23.68
N THR A 537 18.25 -5.70 22.94
CA THR A 537 19.40 -4.93 22.45
C THR A 537 19.09 -4.25 21.12
N THR A 538 19.02 -2.93 21.13
CA THR A 538 18.94 -2.10 19.92
C THR A 538 20.33 -2.01 19.30
N THR A 539 20.45 -2.26 17.99
CA THR A 539 21.73 -2.29 17.28
C THR A 539 21.77 -1.21 16.21
N ILE A 540 22.87 -0.46 16.12
CA ILE A 540 23.09 0.56 15.10
C ILE A 540 24.45 0.34 14.46
N ASP A 541 24.46 -0.02 13.19
CA ASP A 541 25.66 -0.04 12.34
C ASP A 541 25.61 1.16 11.38
N ILE A 542 26.60 2.03 11.43
CA ILE A 542 26.64 3.25 10.63
C ILE A 542 28.05 3.55 10.15
N ALA A 543 28.15 3.83 8.85
CA ALA A 543 29.34 4.43 8.26
C ALA A 543 29.23 5.97 8.28
N LEU A 544 30.24 6.63 8.83
CA LEU A 544 30.32 8.08 9.02
C LEU A 544 30.93 8.81 7.82
N ASP A 545 31.34 8.07 6.78
CA ASP A 545 32.06 8.57 5.59
C ASP A 545 31.38 9.77 4.92
N ASN A 546 30.04 9.79 4.92
CA ASN A 546 29.21 10.82 4.27
C ASN A 546 28.25 11.53 5.24
N VAL A 547 28.63 11.62 6.52
CA VAL A 547 27.91 12.44 7.51
C VAL A 547 28.53 13.84 7.52
N THR A 548 27.82 14.85 7.02
CA THR A 548 28.38 16.21 6.82
C THR A 548 28.92 16.82 8.11
N SER A 549 28.21 16.63 9.23
CA SER A 549 28.65 17.12 10.54
C SER A 549 29.93 16.43 11.03
N PHE A 550 30.11 15.14 10.70
CA PHE A 550 31.31 14.37 11.03
C PHE A 550 32.51 14.89 10.24
N ALA A 551 32.35 15.13 8.95
CA ALA A 551 33.42 15.67 8.11
C ALA A 551 33.84 17.10 8.51
N SER A 552 32.88 17.94 8.90
CA SER A 552 33.12 19.37 9.20
C SER A 552 33.63 19.64 10.61
N THR A 553 33.05 18.99 11.62
CA THR A 553 33.35 19.27 13.05
C THR A 553 33.92 18.06 13.78
N GLY A 554 34.16 16.96 13.06
CA GLY A 554 34.39 15.66 13.65
C GLY A 554 33.11 14.99 14.11
N ASN A 555 31.96 15.65 14.13
CA ASN A 555 30.82 15.21 14.94
C ASN A 555 29.77 14.35 14.25
N GLY A 556 29.72 13.07 14.63
CA GLY A 556 28.74 12.10 14.13
C GLY A 556 27.41 12.13 14.90
N TRP A 557 27.44 12.57 16.17
CA TRP A 557 26.35 12.59 17.13
C TRP A 557 25.36 11.42 17.00
N ILE A 558 25.77 10.26 17.51
CA ILE A 558 24.88 9.11 17.70
C ILE A 558 24.54 8.99 19.19
N PHE A 559 23.26 9.17 19.54
CA PHE A 559 22.81 9.05 20.92
C PHE A 559 22.65 7.58 21.32
N SER A 560 22.92 7.32 22.61
CA SER A 560 22.61 6.09 23.34
C SER A 560 22.15 6.54 24.71
N SER A 561 20.92 6.17 25.10
CA SER A 561 20.48 6.29 26.50
C SER A 561 21.45 5.56 27.44
N SER A 562 21.50 5.97 28.71
CA SER A 562 22.32 5.35 29.76
C SER A 562 21.89 3.93 30.12
N ASP A 563 20.70 3.51 29.70
CA ASP A 563 20.24 2.14 29.85
C ASP A 563 20.99 1.24 28.84
N ASN A 564 21.84 0.35 29.35
CA ASN A 564 22.86 -0.49 28.67
C ASN A 564 22.36 -1.46 27.56
N THR A 565 21.41 -1.05 26.71
CA THR A 565 20.72 -1.88 25.74
C THR A 565 20.92 -1.40 24.29
N CYS A 566 21.91 -0.54 24.06
CA CYS A 566 22.34 -0.07 22.75
C CYS A 566 23.72 -0.63 22.38
N ASP A 567 23.84 -1.31 21.25
CA ASP A 567 25.12 -1.70 20.61
C ASP A 567 25.32 -0.85 19.35
N ILE A 568 26.26 0.11 19.41
CA ILE A 568 26.55 1.04 18.32
C ILE A 568 27.91 0.70 17.73
N ARG A 569 27.92 0.43 16.42
CA ARG A 569 29.11 0.24 15.60
C ARG A 569 29.19 1.35 14.59
N ALA A 570 30.10 2.29 14.84
CA ALA A 570 30.41 3.34 13.87
C ALA A 570 31.72 3.00 13.14
N THR A 571 31.72 3.22 11.83
CA THR A 571 32.92 3.07 11.00
C THR A 571 33.20 4.36 10.21
N PHE A 572 34.47 4.61 9.91
CA PHE A 572 34.91 5.67 9.00
C PHE A 572 36.08 5.14 8.17
N ASN A 573 35.98 5.19 6.85
CA ASN A 573 36.93 4.54 5.93
C ASN A 573 37.16 3.05 6.26
N GLY A 574 36.10 2.36 6.73
CA GLY A 574 36.14 0.94 7.11
C GLY A 574 36.84 0.62 8.43
N GLN A 575 37.31 1.62 9.18
CA GLN A 575 37.86 1.44 10.52
C GLN A 575 36.85 1.83 11.59
N SER A 576 36.96 1.24 12.79
CA SER A 576 36.11 1.62 13.92
C SER A 576 36.32 3.10 14.26
N ALA A 577 35.24 3.87 14.27
CA ALA A 577 35.22 5.26 14.63
C ALA A 577 34.45 5.44 15.94
N GLN A 578 34.77 6.51 16.68
CA GLN A 578 33.95 6.87 17.82
C GLN A 578 32.61 7.42 17.31
N PRO A 579 31.47 6.82 17.69
CA PRO A 579 30.13 7.25 17.22
C PRO A 579 29.76 8.66 17.69
N ARG A 580 30.50 9.18 18.68
CA ARG A 580 30.43 10.55 19.18
C ARG A 580 31.83 11.14 19.04
N SER A 581 31.97 12.30 18.41
CA SER A 581 33.24 13.01 18.52
C SER A 581 33.28 13.79 19.82
N LEU A 582 34.49 14.14 20.21
CA LEU A 582 34.72 15.22 21.15
C LEU A 582 34.13 16.50 20.52
N PRO A 583 33.16 17.19 21.14
CA PRO A 583 32.72 18.52 20.71
C PRO A 583 33.86 19.53 20.85
N GLN A 584 33.82 20.59 20.04
CA GLN A 584 34.82 21.67 20.01
C GLN A 584 34.54 22.83 20.99
N ILE A 585 33.61 22.66 21.95
CA ILE A 585 33.42 23.66 23.01
C ILE A 585 34.42 23.33 24.12
N ASP A 586 35.56 24.02 24.09
CA ASP A 586 36.71 23.77 24.98
C ASP A 586 36.57 24.47 26.34
N SER A 587 35.59 25.36 26.48
CA SER A 587 35.36 26.16 27.69
C SER A 587 33.92 26.67 27.75
N ALA A 588 33.42 26.90 28.96
CA ALA A 588 32.16 27.61 29.17
C ALA A 588 32.24 28.54 30.38
N ASN A 589 31.57 29.68 30.28
CA ASN A 589 31.47 30.65 31.37
C ASN A 589 30.45 30.16 32.38
N VAL A 590 30.91 29.91 33.60
CA VAL A 590 30.09 29.44 34.71
C VAL A 590 30.02 30.52 35.76
N ILE A 591 28.85 31.10 35.91
CA ILE A 591 28.57 32.03 37.00
C ILE A 591 28.03 31.22 38.17
N ILE A 592 28.76 31.22 39.29
CA ILE A 592 28.34 30.59 40.54
C ILE A 592 27.81 31.69 41.46
N ASN A 593 26.49 31.69 41.65
CA ASN A 593 25.80 32.63 42.54
C ASN A 593 25.58 32.00 43.91
N ILE A 594 25.92 32.77 44.94
CA ILE A 594 25.69 32.51 46.36
C ILE A 594 24.80 33.64 46.87
N SER A 595 24.04 33.39 47.93
CA SER A 595 23.07 34.32 48.54
C SER A 595 23.60 35.76 48.74
N ASN A 596 24.91 35.94 48.89
CA ASN A 596 25.60 37.22 49.14
C ASN A 596 26.94 37.39 48.36
N GLN A 597 27.31 36.44 47.51
CA GLN A 597 28.61 36.43 46.79
C GLN A 597 28.42 35.88 45.37
N GLN A 598 29.23 36.34 44.42
CA GLN A 598 29.25 35.83 43.06
C GLN A 598 30.69 35.59 42.62
N THR A 599 30.95 34.44 41.99
CA THR A 599 32.18 34.23 41.22
C THR A 599 31.82 33.84 39.80
N GLU A 600 32.52 34.44 38.85
CA GLU A 600 32.47 34.03 37.45
C GLU A 600 33.76 33.28 37.14
N VAL A 601 33.62 32.06 36.64
CA VAL A 601 34.76 31.22 36.24
C VAL A 601 34.52 30.68 34.84
N THR A 602 35.46 30.90 33.94
CA THR A 602 35.45 30.24 32.64
C THR A 602 36.03 28.85 32.80
N ILE A 603 35.18 27.85 33.06
CA ILE A 603 35.62 26.47 33.21
C ILE A 603 36.05 25.93 31.86
N ASN A 604 37.38 25.89 31.68
CA ASN A 604 38.04 25.13 30.65
C ASN A 604 37.82 23.67 30.96
N GLY A 605 37.24 22.95 30.03
CA GLY A 605 36.79 21.61 30.27
C GLY A 605 36.02 21.18 29.07
N LYS A 606 36.29 19.95 28.64
CA LYS A 606 35.39 19.32 27.70
C LYS A 606 34.06 19.16 28.44
N PHE A 607 32.96 19.60 27.83
CA PHE A 607 31.58 19.17 28.12
C PHE A 607 30.80 19.94 29.21
N LEU A 608 29.99 20.91 28.77
CA LEU A 608 28.81 21.42 29.47
C LEU A 608 27.58 21.25 28.57
N GLU A 609 27.16 20.01 28.31
CA GLU A 609 25.90 19.76 27.57
C GLU A 609 24.96 18.97 28.47
N PRO A 610 23.85 19.58 28.93
CA PRO A 610 23.00 18.98 29.94
C PRO A 610 22.15 17.84 29.38
N CYS A 611 21.95 17.80 28.05
CA CYS A 611 20.97 16.90 27.46
C CYS A 611 21.33 15.41 27.56
N MET A 612 22.60 15.11 27.81
CA MET A 612 23.20 13.84 27.45
C MET A 612 24.12 13.27 28.53
N ARG A 613 24.29 13.99 29.65
CA ARG A 613 25.27 13.66 30.69
C ARG A 613 24.76 14.01 32.08
N ARG A 614 25.17 13.19 33.04
CA ARG A 614 25.16 13.53 34.45
C ARG A 614 26.46 14.30 34.71
N LEU A 615 26.34 15.61 34.89
CA LEU A 615 27.48 16.48 35.14
C LEU A 615 27.68 16.62 36.65
N ILE A 616 28.93 16.68 37.07
CA ILE A 616 29.33 16.91 38.44
C ILE A 616 30.04 18.26 38.49
N LEU A 617 29.49 19.18 39.27
CA LEU A 617 30.17 20.36 39.74
C LEU A 617 30.86 20.00 41.06
N GLU A 618 32.16 20.20 41.12
CA GLU A 618 32.93 20.01 42.34
C GLU A 618 33.63 21.32 42.71
N ILE A 619 33.48 21.72 43.97
CA ILE A 619 34.10 22.89 44.58
C ILE A 619 34.81 22.45 45.86
N HIS A 620 36.10 22.76 46.00
CA HIS A 620 36.83 22.55 47.26
C HIS A 620 37.86 23.65 47.51
N GLU A 621 38.39 23.74 48.73
CA GLU A 621 39.46 24.68 49.06
C GLU A 621 40.80 24.20 48.48
N THR A 622 41.62 25.11 47.92
CA THR A 622 42.94 24.75 47.33
C THR A 622 43.88 24.06 48.33
N ASN A 623 43.70 24.27 49.63
CA ASN A 623 44.58 23.75 50.68
C ASN A 623 43.92 22.66 51.55
N LYS A 624 42.66 22.30 51.29
CA LYS A 624 41.91 21.28 52.04
C LYS A 624 40.92 20.57 51.13
N VAL A 625 41.28 19.34 50.74
CA VAL A 625 40.42 18.47 49.92
C VAL A 625 39.29 17.86 50.76
N ASP A 626 39.42 17.86 52.09
CA ASP A 626 38.43 17.26 53.02
C ASP A 626 37.09 18.01 53.09
N PHE A 627 37.03 19.23 52.54
CA PHE A 627 35.81 20.05 52.47
C PHE A 627 35.45 20.26 51.00
N GLU A 628 34.65 19.35 50.46
CA GLU A 628 34.21 19.35 49.06
C GLU A 628 32.69 19.51 48.97
N VAL A 629 32.26 20.30 47.99
CA VAL A 629 30.87 20.45 47.60
C VAL A 629 30.73 19.84 46.22
N ILE A 630 30.15 18.64 46.21
CA ILE A 630 29.85 17.89 44.98
C ILE A 630 28.37 18.05 44.70
N GLN A 631 28.05 18.61 43.53
CA GLN A 631 26.69 18.78 43.06
C GLN A 631 26.52 18.10 41.71
N GLU A 632 25.55 17.21 41.64
CA GLU A 632 25.15 16.60 40.38
C GLU A 632 24.07 17.46 39.71
N PHE A 633 24.28 17.79 38.44
CA PHE A 633 23.34 18.57 37.66
C PHE A 633 23.24 18.06 36.21
N GLY A 634 22.08 18.28 35.58
CA GLY A 634 21.67 17.69 34.29
C GLY A 634 20.16 17.89 34.11
N ILE A 635 19.53 17.33 33.05
CA ILE A 635 18.06 17.42 32.88
C ILE A 635 17.33 16.78 34.08
N GLU A 636 17.82 15.66 34.58
CA GLU A 636 17.08 14.81 35.53
C GLU A 636 17.40 15.07 37.02
N SER A 637 18.35 15.95 37.33
CA SER A 637 18.86 16.15 38.71
C SER A 637 18.63 17.58 39.21
N SER A 638 18.02 17.71 40.39
CA SER A 638 17.43 18.95 40.91
C SER A 638 18.13 19.52 42.16
N SER A 639 19.39 19.19 42.46
CA SER A 639 20.04 19.69 43.67
C SER A 639 20.47 21.16 43.59
N VAL A 640 20.60 21.72 42.38
CA VAL A 640 21.06 23.10 42.13
C VAL A 640 20.25 23.73 41.00
N THR A 641 19.89 25.01 41.12
CA THR A 641 19.20 25.73 40.04
C THR A 641 20.21 26.08 38.96
N THR A 642 20.14 25.41 37.81
CA THR A 642 20.96 25.72 36.64
C THR A 642 20.14 26.48 35.61
N ASN A 643 20.71 27.55 35.05
CA ASN A 643 20.11 28.34 33.99
C ASN A 643 21.07 28.37 32.80
N TRP A 644 20.71 27.67 31.74
CA TRP A 644 21.46 27.64 30.49
C TRP A 644 21.10 28.86 29.66
N ILE A 645 22.07 29.75 29.44
CA ILE A 645 21.86 30.95 28.61
C ILE A 645 22.12 30.60 27.15
N ASN A 646 23.21 29.86 26.89
CA ASN A 646 23.51 29.22 25.60
C ASN A 646 24.54 28.09 25.80
N SER A 647 25.03 27.48 24.72
CA SER A 647 26.04 26.41 24.76
C SER A 647 27.40 26.81 25.37
N GLU A 648 27.67 28.11 25.54
CA GLU A 648 28.93 28.65 26.06
C GLU A 648 28.76 29.34 27.42
N ASN A 649 27.54 29.61 27.86
CA ASN A 649 27.25 30.39 29.06
C ASN A 649 26.22 29.68 29.94
N LEU A 650 26.66 29.29 31.13
CA LEU A 650 25.88 28.58 32.13
C LEU A 650 25.87 29.38 33.44
N LYS A 651 24.71 29.53 34.05
CA LYS A 651 24.59 30.08 35.40
C LYS A 651 24.16 28.98 36.36
N ILE A 652 24.96 28.74 37.39
CA ILE A 652 24.68 27.76 38.45
C ILE A 652 24.43 28.52 39.74
N GLN A 653 23.25 28.35 40.34
CA GLN A 653 22.91 28.98 41.60
C GLN A 653 22.88 27.93 42.72
N ILE A 654 23.87 28.00 43.61
CA ILE A 654 24.03 27.05 44.71
C ILE A 654 23.44 27.66 45.98
N PRO A 655 22.48 26.98 46.65
CA PRO A 655 22.01 27.37 47.97
C PRO A 655 23.15 27.52 48.97
N SER A 656 23.16 28.60 49.76
CA SER A 656 24.22 28.84 50.76
C SER A 656 24.35 27.72 51.80
N SER A 657 23.27 26.98 52.06
CA SER A 657 23.28 25.81 52.95
C SER A 657 24.17 24.67 52.47
N LEU A 658 24.48 24.60 51.17
CA LEU A 658 25.34 23.57 50.58
C LEU A 658 26.81 23.98 50.54
N LEU A 659 27.13 25.19 51.02
CA LEU A 659 28.48 25.77 51.00
C LEU A 659 28.97 26.14 52.41
N GLU A 660 28.23 25.77 53.47
CA GLU A 660 28.53 26.17 54.87
C GLU A 660 29.92 25.72 55.35
N ASP A 661 30.43 24.64 54.77
CA ASP A 661 31.71 24.03 55.12
C ASP A 661 32.91 24.59 54.32
N LEU A 662 32.67 25.47 53.33
CA LEU A 662 33.73 26.10 52.54
C LEU A 662 34.11 27.48 53.09
N ASN A 663 35.41 27.71 53.31
CA ASN A 663 35.92 29.00 53.72
C ASN A 663 35.92 29.99 52.55
N ILE A 664 35.02 30.97 52.63
CA ILE A 664 34.86 32.08 51.67
C ILE A 664 36.08 33.02 51.58
N SER A 665 36.99 33.00 52.56
CA SER A 665 38.24 33.77 52.51
C SER A 665 39.39 33.03 51.83
N SER A 666 39.18 31.77 51.47
CA SER A 666 40.18 30.92 50.81
C SER A 666 39.92 30.84 49.31
N LYS A 667 40.98 30.55 48.56
CA LYS A 667 40.88 30.26 47.13
C LYS A 667 40.12 28.95 46.93
N TRP A 668 39.18 28.96 45.99
CA TRP A 668 38.39 27.79 45.62
C TRP A 668 38.94 27.17 44.35
N GLU A 669 39.01 25.84 44.32
CA GLU A 669 39.19 25.05 43.12
C GLU A 669 37.84 24.51 42.67
N ILE A 670 37.52 24.78 41.41
CA ILE A 670 36.23 24.53 40.80
C ILE A 670 36.47 23.76 39.52
N SER A 671 35.73 22.67 39.33
CA SER A 671 35.68 21.96 38.06
C SER A 671 34.27 21.46 37.79
N ILE A 672 33.96 21.33 36.50
CA ILE A 672 32.83 20.52 36.06
C ILE A 672 33.38 19.37 35.23
N TYR A 673 32.87 18.16 35.48
CA TYR A 673 33.25 16.97 34.74
C TYR A 673 32.07 15.99 34.64
N GLU A 674 32.15 15.04 33.72
CA GLU A 674 31.15 13.98 33.56
C GLU A 674 31.27 12.96 34.70
N TYR A 675 30.14 12.51 35.23
CA TYR A 675 30.11 11.49 36.29
C TYR A 675 31.04 10.31 35.97
N GLY A 676 31.91 9.96 36.92
CA GLY A 676 32.91 8.89 36.77
C GLY A 676 34.15 9.26 35.95
N LYS A 677 34.34 10.53 35.57
CA LYS A 677 35.53 11.03 34.84
C LYS A 677 36.27 12.15 35.56
N ARG A 678 36.32 12.12 36.90
CA ARG A 678 37.01 13.13 37.72
C ARG A 678 38.49 13.27 37.32
N GLU A 679 39.17 12.20 36.95
CA GLU A 679 40.56 12.26 36.45
C GLU A 679 40.75 13.05 35.14
N GLN A 680 39.67 13.39 34.42
CA GLN A 680 39.69 14.22 33.21
C GLN A 680 39.30 15.67 33.48
N ALA A 681 39.02 16.01 34.74
CA ALA A 681 38.63 17.34 35.19
C ALA A 681 39.75 18.37 34.98
N SER A 682 39.36 19.59 34.61
CA SER A 682 40.27 20.73 34.48
C SER A 682 39.87 21.77 35.53
N TRP A 683 40.78 21.97 36.47
CA TRP A 683 40.54 22.72 37.71
C TRP A 683 40.85 24.20 37.53
N ILE A 684 39.94 25.03 38.02
CA ILE A 684 40.08 26.49 38.00
C ILE A 684 40.01 27.05 39.39
N SER A 685 40.87 28.03 39.62
CA SER A 685 41.27 28.44 40.94
C SER A 685 40.89 29.92 41.08
N THR A 686 39.83 30.23 41.83
CA THR A 686 39.24 31.59 41.94
C THR A 686 39.07 32.06 43.39
N HIS A 687 38.89 33.36 43.60
CA HIS A 687 38.45 33.91 44.89
C HIS A 687 36.99 34.37 44.76
N PRO A 688 36.08 33.93 45.64
CA PRO A 688 34.72 34.44 45.62
C PRO A 688 34.71 35.94 45.98
N THR A 689 33.90 36.73 45.26
CA THR A 689 33.74 38.17 45.51
C THR A 689 32.40 38.47 46.18
N GLU A 690 32.41 39.36 47.17
CA GLU A 690 31.18 39.88 47.79
C GLU A 690 30.34 40.64 46.76
N ILE A 691 29.03 40.38 46.74
CA ILE A 691 28.09 41.19 45.97
C ILE A 691 27.98 42.51 46.71
N ASN A 692 28.82 43.49 46.34
CA ASN A 692 28.63 44.86 46.80
C ASN A 692 27.31 45.37 46.19
N GLU A 693 26.30 45.57 47.03
CA GLU A 693 25.24 46.55 46.76
C GLU A 693 25.92 47.92 46.66
N SER A 694 26.44 48.28 45.49
CA SER A 694 26.93 49.64 45.26
C SER A 694 26.26 50.20 44.02
N GLY A 695 25.26 51.01 44.28
CA GLY A 695 24.63 51.82 43.26
C GLY A 695 23.78 52.94 43.79
N PHE A 696 24.11 53.56 44.92
CA PHE A 696 23.79 54.97 45.19
C PHE A 696 24.81 55.52 46.20
N GLU A 697 25.59 56.50 45.76
CA GLU A 697 26.30 57.42 46.64
C GLU A 697 25.25 58.22 47.42
N ASP A 698 25.20 58.06 48.74
CA ASP A 698 24.43 58.94 49.62
C ASP A 698 25.21 60.24 49.86
N GLU A 699 24.70 61.34 49.31
CA GLU A 699 24.86 62.65 49.92
C GLU A 699 23.92 62.76 51.13
N THR A 700 24.53 63.05 52.28
CA THR A 700 24.02 63.71 53.49
C THR A 700 23.14 62.97 54.50
N GLU A 701 23.56 63.18 55.76
CA GLU A 701 22.97 62.80 57.05
C GLU A 701 21.56 63.37 57.25
N GLU A 702 20.60 62.56 57.72
CA GLU A 702 19.97 62.68 59.05
C GLU A 702 18.87 61.63 59.30
N GLU A 703 18.79 61.20 60.57
CA GLU A 703 17.67 60.55 61.28
C GLU A 703 17.42 59.02 61.21
N THR A 704 17.92 58.39 62.27
CA THR A 704 17.51 57.17 63.00
C THR A 704 16.12 56.55 62.83
N LYS A 705 16.13 55.19 62.86
CA LYS A 705 15.11 54.19 63.29
C LYS A 705 13.96 53.91 62.32
N GLU A 706 13.96 52.72 61.70
CA GLU A 706 13.24 51.54 62.22
C GLU A 706 13.53 50.31 61.33
N LYS A 707 13.98 49.23 61.97
CA LYS A 707 14.18 47.91 61.37
C LYS A 707 12.82 47.23 61.30
N GLN A 708 12.25 46.98 60.12
CA GLN A 708 11.27 45.91 59.92
C GLN A 708 11.07 45.54 58.44
N ASN A 709 11.46 44.30 58.12
CA ASN A 709 11.06 43.46 56.98
C ASN A 709 10.64 44.13 55.67
N LYS A 710 11.59 44.30 54.74
CA LYS A 710 11.30 44.29 53.31
C LYS A 710 11.59 42.90 52.75
N THR A 711 10.55 42.10 52.57
CA THR A 711 10.57 40.96 51.65
C THR A 711 10.66 41.51 50.23
N ILE A 712 11.77 41.28 49.54
CA ILE A 712 11.90 41.61 48.11
C ILE A 712 11.14 40.55 47.32
N LEU A 713 10.00 40.93 46.78
CA LEU A 713 9.22 40.15 45.81
C LEU A 713 9.80 40.46 44.42
N ILE A 714 10.54 39.52 43.82
CA ILE A 714 10.99 39.67 42.42
C ILE A 714 9.84 39.19 41.52
N ILE A 715 9.05 40.14 41.01
CA ILE A 715 8.07 39.89 39.95
C ILE A 715 8.84 39.89 38.62
N SER A 716 8.90 38.73 37.97
CA SER A 716 9.37 38.64 36.59
C SER A 716 8.24 39.08 35.65
N VAL A 717 8.25 40.33 35.22
CA VAL A 717 7.34 40.83 34.17
C VAL A 717 7.96 40.55 32.82
N VAL A 718 7.41 39.57 32.09
CA VAL A 718 7.68 39.39 30.65
C VAL A 718 6.88 40.45 29.90
N VAL A 719 7.57 41.40 29.26
CA VAL A 719 6.94 42.39 28.37
C VAL A 719 6.91 41.82 26.96
N PRO A 720 5.72 41.55 26.36
CA PRO A 720 5.63 41.21 24.96
C PRO A 720 5.78 42.49 24.12
N ILE A 721 6.87 42.61 23.37
CA ILE A 721 6.99 43.63 22.33
C ILE A 721 6.10 43.20 21.16
N VAL A 722 4.91 43.79 21.07
CA VAL A 722 4.07 43.73 19.87
C VAL A 722 4.56 44.83 18.93
N ALA A 723 5.29 44.45 17.88
CA ALA A 723 5.57 45.34 16.76
C ALA A 723 4.38 45.30 15.79
N ILE A 724 3.51 46.30 15.88
CA ILE A 724 2.51 46.59 14.84
C ILE A 724 3.24 47.34 13.71
N ILE A 725 3.40 46.70 12.56
CA ILE A 725 3.74 47.39 11.32
C ILE A 725 2.43 47.86 10.70
N ALA A 726 2.23 49.18 10.68
CA ALA A 726 1.19 49.85 9.91
C ALA A 726 1.86 50.84 8.94
N ALA A 727 2.06 50.38 7.70
CA ALA A 727 1.97 51.08 6.41
C ALA A 727 2.59 50.20 5.32
#